data_AF-A0A819N713-F1
#
_entry.id   AF-A0A819N713-F1
#
_cell.length_a   1.000
_cell.length_b   1.000
_cell.length_c   1.000
_cell.angle_alpha   90.00
_cell.angle_beta   90.00
_cell.angle_gamma   90.00
#
_symmetry.space_group_name_H-M   'P 1'
#
loop_
_entity.id
_entity.type
_entity.pdbx_description
1 polymer ?
#
loop_
_entity_poly.entity_id
_entity_poly.type
_entity_poly.pdbx_seq_one_letter_code
_entity_poly.pdbx_strand_id
1 'polypeptide(L)'
;MRTEIIDTTYYLLQFLLLWECISLSQAYWIRDLSYCPRKRDVTRQRRCFKSCFDDSDCRGRYRSCLCDYDCGMSCIKRGVSCPFLTLPENGKIIYSNENKFGSRATYECDPGFVLEGSKHRNCQGDMWWGPTDSVPYCTKEVFCNRPPDINNAVNDIPSTITTFHASYSVTYTCLTGYIGNGTTKSECTFLGQWTFATLKCTPIDCGSPGILRNGFLSGERFDYPNIIAFFCNDGFELIGESTTRACQENGLWSGAMPLCRKKTCGSPPTVSYGEIIQPDRTTNETIQYICQDGYQLQGSAVLKCISYQWQPTPPICKPIICEDPQKIFNGYIKSSSNNTSLQYSIGSKLKFHCPSNLTLSGSHISKCQINGSWSPKIPKCKEPIPCSIPSLPSNARYLNLHSLNQQINDGHHLEYICGNSRRRHRIHCRRGKILPKILKCFNGCRVKNEHVIYSKTFYRHKEQVHFTCNNNSLPLLNNETIHCINGTLSKQPVCHQIPIMCTVPHTLFLRNIVNTTIPSGTLFEIGTSFSYTCIQDHQPINSSAIVECLENGKLSHHAQCIPSSCKEHPPTIPNGRTIFRSTAHDSQARYRCFPGYKLEYNNLAKLTCQYGSWLPKELPRCLPVFCANPGPLLHGQIYVVLKDERISPVPIRREFRSYIPNVHHGRTIEFECDLGYVLHGPTGLTCNHGQWMPAERPRCIIENHVQPNIIFTG
;
A
#
# COMPACT_ATOMS: atom_id res chain seq x y z
N MET A 1 26.26 -28.73 35.33
CA MET A 1 27.13 -28.09 36.34
C MET A 1 26.17 -27.55 37.39
N ARG A 2 25.77 -28.35 38.39
CA ARG A 2 26.41 -28.56 39.70
C ARG A 2 26.91 -27.25 40.32
N THR A 3 26.46 -27.04 41.56
CA THR A 3 26.96 -26.14 42.63
C THR A 3 26.79 -24.64 42.38
N GLU A 4 26.34 -23.78 43.29
CA GLU A 4 26.03 -23.89 44.73
C GLU A 4 25.23 -22.64 45.13
N ILE A 5 24.28 -22.82 46.06
CA ILE A 5 23.55 -21.77 46.77
C ILE A 5 24.50 -21.23 47.83
N ILE A 6 24.85 -19.94 47.78
CA ILE A 6 25.65 -19.29 48.82
C ILE A 6 24.68 -18.64 49.81
N ASP A 7 24.73 -19.21 51.01
CA ASP A 7 23.91 -18.99 52.19
C ASP A 7 24.30 -17.69 52.91
N THR A 8 23.30 -16.87 53.23
CA THR A 8 23.39 -15.54 53.84
C THR A 8 23.66 -15.58 55.36
N THR A 9 24.39 -16.58 55.84
CA THR A 9 24.66 -16.79 57.28
C THR A 9 26.04 -16.31 57.75
N TYR A 10 26.88 -15.75 56.86
CA TYR A 10 28.25 -15.36 57.20
C TYR A 10 28.41 -13.92 57.74
N TYR A 11 27.46 -13.00 57.51
CA TYR A 11 27.56 -11.61 58.03
C TYR A 11 26.71 -11.33 59.27
N LEU A 12 25.83 -12.24 59.67
CA LEU A 12 25.03 -12.13 60.91
C LEU A 12 25.68 -12.81 62.13
N LEU A 13 26.81 -13.50 61.94
CA LEU A 13 27.60 -14.12 63.01
C LEU A 13 28.88 -13.34 63.38
N GLN A 14 29.18 -12.23 62.71
CA GLN A 14 30.28 -11.33 63.09
C GLN A 14 29.79 -10.10 63.90
N PHE A 15 28.48 -9.92 64.05
CA PHE A 15 27.86 -8.89 64.91
C PHE A 15 27.39 -9.42 66.28
N LEU A 16 27.39 -10.73 66.50
CA LEU A 16 27.03 -11.36 67.79
C LEU A 16 28.22 -11.96 68.55
N LEU A 17 29.45 -11.70 68.11
CA LEU A 17 30.71 -12.06 68.81
C LEU A 17 31.61 -10.83 69.09
N LEU A 18 31.02 -9.64 69.15
CA LEU A 18 31.65 -8.41 69.69
C LEU A 18 30.82 -7.77 70.83
N TRP A 19 29.79 -8.47 71.32
CA TRP A 19 28.95 -8.04 72.45
C TRP A 19 29.03 -8.93 73.70
N GLU A 20 29.94 -9.90 73.73
CA GLU A 20 30.33 -10.61 74.96
C GLU A 20 31.83 -10.95 74.94
N CYS A 21 32.70 -9.95 75.01
CA CYS A 21 34.10 -10.17 75.41
C CYS A 21 34.84 -8.89 75.82
N ILE A 22 34.21 -7.99 76.59
CA ILE A 22 34.90 -7.10 77.56
C ILE A 22 33.98 -6.96 78.78
N SER A 23 33.63 -8.09 79.38
CA SER A 23 33.18 -8.18 80.77
C SER A 23 34.16 -9.12 81.48
N LEU A 24 35.33 -8.59 81.82
CA LEU A 24 36.25 -9.03 82.89
C LEU A 24 37.61 -8.36 82.69
N SER A 25 37.66 -7.05 82.91
CA SER A 25 38.79 -6.45 83.61
C SER A 25 38.30 -5.21 84.37
N GLN A 26 38.46 -5.29 85.69
CA GLN A 26 38.35 -4.19 86.66
C GLN A 26 36.94 -3.75 87.07
N ALA A 27 36.18 -4.72 87.60
CA ALA A 27 35.54 -4.48 88.90
C ALA A 27 36.64 -4.39 89.97
N TYR A 28 37.23 -3.20 90.09
CA TYR A 28 38.09 -2.82 91.22
C TYR A 28 38.24 -1.30 91.24
N TRP A 29 37.23 -0.60 91.78
CA TRP A 29 37.34 0.70 92.48
C TRP A 29 36.03 0.81 93.27
N ILE A 30 35.93 0.08 94.38
CA ILE A 30 36.16 0.61 95.74
C ILE A 30 35.31 1.87 95.97
N ARG A 31 34.38 1.75 96.92
CA ARG A 31 33.85 2.87 97.69
C ARG A 31 35.03 3.69 98.23
N ASP A 32 35.45 4.71 97.50
CA ASP A 32 36.33 5.75 98.01
C ASP A 32 36.20 7.03 97.18
N LEU A 33 35.80 8.11 97.83
CA LEU A 33 35.58 9.45 97.29
C LEU A 33 36.90 10.20 97.01
N SER A 34 37.98 9.51 96.60
CA SER A 34 39.35 10.05 96.70
C SER A 34 40.28 9.77 95.51
N TYR A 35 39.80 9.31 94.35
CA TYR A 35 40.65 9.21 93.15
C TYR A 35 40.37 10.32 92.13
N CYS A 36 41.16 11.40 92.21
CA CYS A 36 41.13 12.55 91.28
C CYS A 36 42.50 12.73 90.60
N PRO A 37 42.75 12.01 89.49
CA PRO A 37 44.05 12.03 88.83
C PRO A 37 44.30 13.36 88.10
N ARG A 38 45.51 13.89 88.22
CA ARG A 38 45.92 15.14 87.55
C ARG A 38 46.10 14.92 86.05
N LYS A 39 45.43 15.72 85.21
CA LYS A 39 45.55 15.63 83.74
C LYS A 39 46.86 16.26 83.27
N ARG A 40 47.61 15.57 82.41
CA ARG A 40 48.96 16.00 81.96
C ARG A 40 48.95 17.19 81.00
N ASP A 41 47.85 17.45 80.28
CA ASP A 41 47.74 18.46 79.21
C ASP A 41 47.43 19.91 79.67
N VAL A 42 47.20 20.14 80.97
CA VAL A 42 46.68 21.41 81.51
C VAL A 42 47.80 22.48 81.67
N THR A 43 49.04 22.14 81.33
CA THR A 43 50.23 22.86 81.79
C THR A 43 50.60 24.13 81.01
N ARG A 44 49.84 24.56 80.01
CA ARG A 44 50.20 25.78 79.24
C ARG A 44 49.47 27.07 79.63
N GLN A 45 48.35 27.03 80.36
CA GLN A 45 47.60 28.27 80.69
C GLN A 45 47.12 28.41 82.15
N ARG A 46 46.90 27.32 82.91
CA ARG A 46 46.38 27.38 84.29
C ARG A 46 47.44 26.95 85.32
N ARG A 47 47.64 27.75 86.38
CA ARG A 47 48.50 27.38 87.52
C ARG A 47 47.68 26.62 88.57
N CYS A 48 47.95 25.32 88.71
CA CYS A 48 47.33 24.51 89.75
C CYS A 48 47.80 24.92 91.16
N PHE A 49 46.87 24.89 92.12
CA PHE A 49 47.19 25.09 93.54
C PHE A 49 48.02 23.93 94.11
N LYS A 50 48.53 24.10 95.34
CA LYS A 50 49.33 23.08 96.04
C LYS A 50 48.55 21.75 96.06
N SER A 51 49.19 20.68 95.58
CA SER A 51 48.64 19.33 95.66
C SER A 51 48.55 18.87 97.12
N CYS A 52 47.56 18.05 97.42
CA CYS A 52 47.31 17.50 98.75
C CYS A 52 46.79 16.07 98.63
N PHE A 53 46.92 15.29 99.71
CA PHE A 53 46.26 14.01 99.86
C PHE A 53 45.05 14.14 100.78
N ASP A 54 45.16 14.93 101.86
CA ASP A 54 44.06 15.24 102.78
C ASP A 54 44.08 16.71 103.24
N ASP A 55 43.08 17.12 104.04
CA ASP A 55 42.90 18.51 104.50
C ASP A 55 44.09 19.06 105.33
N SER A 56 44.93 18.20 105.93
CA SER A 56 46.06 18.62 106.77
C SER A 56 47.23 19.20 105.97
N ASP A 57 47.35 18.81 104.69
CA ASP A 57 48.38 19.31 103.77
C ASP A 57 48.17 20.80 103.40
N CYS A 58 46.97 21.32 103.66
CA CYS A 58 46.54 22.66 103.26
C CYS A 58 46.82 23.70 104.36
N ARG A 59 47.70 24.66 104.07
CA ARG A 59 47.99 25.76 105.00
C ARG A 59 46.82 26.74 105.07
N GLY A 60 46.15 26.80 106.23
CA GLY A 60 45.11 27.78 106.59
C GLY A 60 43.72 27.17 106.83
N ARG A 61 42.99 27.65 107.85
CA ARG A 61 41.70 27.06 108.33
C ARG A 61 40.53 27.10 107.33
N TYR A 62 40.69 27.76 106.19
CA TYR A 62 39.63 27.96 105.19
C TYR A 62 39.90 27.23 103.87
N ARG A 63 40.84 26.28 103.84
CA ARG A 63 41.15 25.46 102.66
C ARG A 63 40.92 23.99 102.98
N SER A 64 40.42 23.24 102.00
CA SER A 64 40.24 21.79 102.08
C SER A 64 40.86 21.15 100.85
N CYS A 65 41.28 19.90 101.00
CA CYS A 65 41.83 19.09 99.94
C CYS A 65 40.68 18.53 99.11
N LEU A 66 40.48 19.11 97.92
CA LEU A 66 39.36 18.79 97.06
C LEU A 66 39.84 18.51 95.64
N CYS A 67 39.05 17.75 94.89
CA CYS A 67 39.34 17.41 93.49
C CYS A 67 39.14 18.61 92.56
N ASP A 68 40.23 19.18 92.06
CA ASP A 68 40.22 20.32 91.12
C ASP A 68 40.19 19.85 89.65
N TYR A 69 39.55 18.71 89.39
CA TYR A 69 39.42 18.01 88.10
C TYR A 69 40.71 17.90 87.27
N ASP A 70 41.06 18.97 86.56
CA ASP A 70 42.23 19.09 85.71
C ASP A 70 43.54 19.10 86.52
N CYS A 71 43.54 19.73 87.70
CA CYS A 71 44.71 19.87 88.57
C CYS A 71 44.89 18.70 89.56
N GLY A 72 43.95 17.75 89.59
CA GLY A 72 43.92 16.67 90.59
C GLY A 72 43.59 17.18 92.00
N MET A 73 43.88 16.39 93.02
CA MET A 73 43.69 16.78 94.43
C MET A 73 44.52 18.01 94.78
N SER A 74 43.85 19.11 95.15
CA SER A 74 44.47 20.43 95.39
C SER A 74 43.85 21.15 96.59
N CYS A 75 44.64 22.00 97.25
CA CYS A 75 44.21 22.80 98.40
C CYS A 75 43.36 24.01 97.97
N ILE A 76 42.04 23.86 98.01
CA ILE A 76 41.07 24.82 97.48
C ILE A 76 40.37 25.57 98.62
N LYS A 77 40.12 26.86 98.45
CA LYS A 77 39.40 27.69 99.44
C LYS A 77 37.93 27.26 99.52
N ARG A 78 37.38 27.16 100.74
CA ARG A 78 35.94 26.88 100.93
C ARG A 78 35.09 28.05 100.38
N GLY A 79 33.96 27.73 99.75
CA GLY A 79 33.04 28.72 99.18
C GLY A 79 33.46 29.30 97.82
N VAL A 80 34.36 28.63 97.08
CA VAL A 80 34.68 29.00 95.69
C VAL A 80 33.42 28.91 94.83
N SER A 81 33.16 29.98 94.07
CA SER A 81 32.10 30.05 93.08
C SER A 81 32.67 30.69 91.80
N CYS A 82 32.40 30.09 90.67
CA CYS A 82 32.81 30.57 89.35
C CYS A 82 31.85 31.67 88.85
N PRO A 83 32.21 32.51 87.87
CA PRO A 83 31.24 33.40 87.23
C PRO A 83 30.14 32.59 86.53
N PHE A 84 28.92 33.12 86.43
CA PHE A 84 27.90 32.51 85.56
C PHE A 84 28.36 32.58 84.10
N LEU A 85 28.19 31.48 83.37
CA LEU A 85 28.56 31.40 81.96
C LEU A 85 27.52 32.15 81.13
N THR A 86 27.97 32.79 80.06
CA THR A 86 27.09 33.43 79.08
C THR A 86 26.34 32.36 78.30
N LEU A 87 25.03 32.55 78.13
CA LEU A 87 24.19 31.64 77.35
C LEU A 87 24.68 31.61 75.89
N PRO A 88 24.88 30.43 75.28
CA PRO A 88 25.16 30.35 73.84
C PRO A 88 23.93 30.76 73.03
N GLU A 89 24.15 31.36 71.86
CA GLU A 89 23.07 31.63 70.91
C GLU A 89 22.52 30.29 70.37
N ASN A 90 21.19 30.14 70.33
CA ASN A 90 20.50 28.89 69.93
C ASN A 90 20.85 27.67 70.81
N GLY A 91 21.00 27.89 72.11
CA GLY A 91 21.18 26.82 73.09
C GLY A 91 21.00 27.27 74.53
N LYS A 92 21.21 26.35 75.46
CA LYS A 92 21.05 26.56 76.89
C LYS A 92 22.18 25.90 77.70
N ILE A 93 22.37 26.39 78.92
CA ILE A 93 23.33 25.84 79.88
C ILE A 93 22.57 25.29 81.08
N ILE A 94 22.86 24.04 81.44
CA ILE A 94 22.28 23.36 82.61
C ILE A 94 23.36 23.18 83.67
N TYR A 95 23.16 23.77 84.84
CA TYR A 95 24.07 23.65 85.98
C TYR A 95 23.61 22.55 86.94
N SER A 96 24.53 21.70 87.38
CA SER A 96 24.22 20.67 88.38
C SER A 96 24.03 21.26 89.79
N ASN A 97 24.76 22.32 90.14
CA ASN A 97 24.67 22.99 91.44
C ASN A 97 25.11 24.46 91.34
N GLU A 98 24.33 25.27 90.60
CA GLU A 98 24.61 26.70 90.33
C GLU A 98 26.06 26.90 89.83
N ASN A 99 26.75 27.95 90.29
CA ASN A 99 28.13 28.26 89.94
C ASN A 99 29.14 27.86 91.03
N LYS A 100 28.77 26.97 91.96
CA LYS A 100 29.64 26.56 93.08
C LYS A 100 30.76 25.62 92.62
N PHE A 101 31.86 25.58 93.36
CA PHE A 101 32.97 24.65 93.14
C PHE A 101 32.47 23.20 93.00
N GLY A 102 32.95 22.49 91.99
CA GLY A 102 32.49 21.13 91.68
C GLY A 102 31.20 21.06 90.84
N SER A 103 30.52 22.19 90.59
CA SER A 103 29.36 22.22 89.70
C SER A 103 29.78 21.89 88.26
N ARG A 104 28.91 21.17 87.54
CA ARG A 104 29.04 20.86 86.12
C ARG A 104 28.03 21.68 85.33
N ALA A 105 28.52 22.52 84.43
CA ALA A 105 27.75 23.20 83.40
C ALA A 105 27.71 22.34 82.15
N THR A 106 26.52 22.00 81.67
CA THR A 106 26.29 21.22 80.45
C THR A 106 25.66 22.10 79.39
N TYR A 107 26.28 22.14 78.21
CA TYR A 107 25.75 22.86 77.06
C TYR A 107 24.82 21.95 76.28
N GLU A 108 23.62 22.44 75.96
CA GLU A 108 22.65 21.78 75.07
C GLU A 108 22.22 22.78 74.01
N CYS A 109 22.32 22.41 72.74
CA CYS A 109 21.84 23.24 71.64
C CYS A 109 20.34 23.05 71.41
N ASP A 110 19.70 24.09 70.89
CA ASP A 110 18.31 24.03 70.47
C ASP A 110 18.16 23.08 69.27
N PRO A 111 16.95 22.51 69.04
CA PRO A 111 16.72 21.62 67.89
C PRO A 111 17.17 22.25 66.56
N GLY A 112 17.96 21.50 65.77
CA GLY A 112 18.52 21.97 64.49
C GLY A 112 19.90 22.65 64.60
N PHE A 113 20.52 22.61 65.79
CA PHE A 113 21.88 23.09 66.02
C PHE A 113 22.74 22.01 66.70
N VAL A 114 24.02 21.97 66.33
CA VAL A 114 25.04 21.05 66.88
C VAL A 114 26.05 21.82 67.71
N LEU A 115 26.48 21.21 68.81
CA LEU A 115 27.46 21.80 69.72
C LEU A 115 28.89 21.63 69.18
N GLU A 116 29.58 22.74 68.96
CA GLU A 116 31.02 22.79 68.72
C GLU A 116 31.75 23.15 70.02
N GLY A 117 32.66 22.26 70.45
CA GLY A 117 33.44 22.40 71.69
C GLY A 117 33.06 21.43 72.82
N SER A 118 33.59 21.66 74.01
CA SER A 118 33.37 20.78 75.17
C SER A 118 31.92 20.79 75.68
N LYS A 119 31.24 19.63 75.62
CA LYS A 119 29.86 19.45 76.11
C LYS A 119 29.66 19.81 77.59
N HIS A 120 30.69 19.63 78.41
CA HIS A 120 30.63 19.89 79.84
C HIS A 120 31.83 20.73 80.28
N ARG A 121 31.56 21.68 81.19
CA ARG A 121 32.59 22.40 81.94
C ARG A 121 32.36 22.24 83.43
N ASN A 122 33.43 22.17 84.20
CA ASN A 122 33.35 22.04 85.65
C ASN A 122 33.90 23.31 86.32
N CYS A 123 33.27 23.75 87.40
CA CYS A 123 33.76 24.89 88.18
C CYS A 123 34.97 24.46 89.02
N GLN A 124 36.11 25.08 88.75
CA GLN A 124 37.41 24.68 89.26
C GLN A 124 37.86 25.56 90.45
N GLY A 125 38.90 25.13 91.15
CA GLY A 125 39.37 25.73 92.41
C GLY A 125 39.95 27.14 92.28
N ASP A 126 40.22 27.59 91.06
CA ASP A 126 40.71 28.93 90.70
C ASP A 126 39.58 29.89 90.33
N MET A 127 38.32 29.50 90.55
CA MET A 127 37.12 30.29 90.26
C MET A 127 36.83 30.42 88.76
N TRP A 128 37.33 29.53 87.91
CA TRP A 128 37.03 29.50 86.47
C TRP A 128 36.44 28.15 86.04
N TRP A 129 35.68 28.18 84.94
CA TRP A 129 35.11 26.98 84.33
C TRP A 129 36.11 26.32 83.40
N GLY A 130 36.54 25.11 83.74
CA GLY A 130 37.43 24.31 82.90
C GLY A 130 36.70 23.24 82.11
N PRO A 131 37.25 22.77 80.98
CA PRO A 131 38.53 23.18 80.39
C PRO A 131 38.53 24.63 79.86
N THR A 132 39.72 25.26 79.75
CA THR A 132 39.91 26.62 79.21
C THR A 132 39.98 26.65 77.67
N ASP A 133 39.43 25.63 77.03
CA ASP A 133 39.27 25.61 75.57
C ASP A 133 38.31 26.72 75.11
N SER A 134 38.18 26.91 73.80
CA SER A 134 37.21 27.86 73.24
C SER A 134 35.82 27.62 73.80
N VAL A 135 35.10 28.69 74.14
CA VAL A 135 33.73 28.62 74.68
C VAL A 135 32.86 27.81 73.71
N PRO A 136 32.12 26.77 74.16
CA PRO A 136 31.28 25.98 73.29
C PRO A 136 30.17 26.83 72.69
N TYR A 137 29.90 26.63 71.40
CA TYR A 137 28.86 27.37 70.68
C TYR A 137 28.05 26.43 69.80
N CYS A 138 26.81 26.81 69.53
CA CYS A 138 25.89 26.02 68.73
C CYS A 138 25.92 26.50 67.28
N THR A 139 26.20 25.59 66.34
CA THR A 139 26.18 25.86 64.90
C THR A 139 24.95 25.23 64.27
N LYS A 140 24.38 25.88 63.26
CA LYS A 140 23.20 25.36 62.57
C LYS A 140 23.57 24.06 61.85
N GLU A 141 22.78 23.00 62.04
CA GLU A 141 22.93 21.79 61.25
C GLU A 141 22.61 22.08 59.78
N VAL A 142 23.52 21.67 58.90
CA VAL A 142 23.39 21.87 57.46
C VAL A 142 22.94 20.56 56.82
N PHE A 143 21.78 20.62 56.19
CA PHE A 143 21.22 19.54 55.40
C PHE A 143 20.98 20.01 53.98
N CYS A 144 21.17 19.12 53.02
CA CYS A 144 20.63 19.30 51.68
C CYS A 144 19.24 18.65 51.59
N ASN A 145 18.36 19.28 50.83
CA ASN A 145 17.15 18.64 50.33
C ASN A 145 17.51 17.58 49.28
N ARG A 146 16.52 16.91 48.71
CA ARG A 146 16.73 15.94 47.62
C ARG A 146 17.55 16.56 46.47
N PRO A 147 18.55 15.84 45.91
CA PRO A 147 19.38 16.39 44.86
C PRO A 147 18.62 16.61 43.55
N PRO A 148 19.14 17.48 42.66
CA PRO A 148 18.47 17.82 41.40
C PRO A 148 18.34 16.61 40.45
N ASP A 149 17.20 16.47 39.79
CA ASP A 149 17.00 15.44 38.79
C ASP A 149 17.78 15.75 37.50
N ILE A 150 18.41 14.71 36.93
CA ILE A 150 19.11 14.77 35.63
C ILE A 150 18.28 14.01 34.60
N ASN A 151 18.00 14.65 33.46
CA ASN A 151 17.22 14.04 32.38
C ASN A 151 17.83 12.70 31.92
N ASN A 152 16.99 11.67 31.87
CA ASN A 152 17.36 10.31 31.50
C ASN A 152 18.42 9.65 32.41
N ALA A 153 18.50 10.07 33.67
CA ALA A 153 19.33 9.44 34.69
C ALA A 153 18.51 9.10 35.94
N VAL A 154 19.03 8.17 36.75
CA VAL A 154 18.53 7.85 38.08
C VAL A 154 19.67 8.01 39.08
N ASN A 155 19.34 8.29 40.34
CA ASN A 155 20.30 8.27 41.43
C ASN A 155 20.06 7.04 42.33
N ASP A 156 21.04 6.73 43.16
CA ASP A 156 21.06 5.62 44.12
C ASP A 156 20.23 5.87 45.39
N ILE A 157 19.41 6.93 45.42
CA ILE A 157 18.68 7.37 46.61
C ILE A 157 17.27 6.77 46.66
N PRO A 158 16.88 6.14 47.79
CA PRO A 158 15.50 5.70 48.02
C PRO A 158 14.50 6.86 48.02
N SER A 159 13.28 6.62 47.52
CA SER A 159 12.22 7.64 47.45
C SER A 159 11.71 8.13 48.82
N THR A 160 12.05 7.45 49.91
CA THR A 160 11.61 7.72 51.28
C THR A 160 12.47 8.74 52.01
N ILE A 161 13.69 9.04 51.53
CA ILE A 161 14.64 9.94 52.20
C ILE A 161 14.60 11.32 51.53
N THR A 162 14.37 12.37 52.32
CA THR A 162 14.20 13.75 51.82
C THR A 162 15.31 14.71 52.25
N THR A 163 16.10 14.36 53.27
CA THR A 163 17.14 15.21 53.88
C THR A 163 18.47 14.48 54.00
N PHE A 164 19.57 15.15 53.65
CA PHE A 164 20.92 14.57 53.59
C PHE A 164 21.92 15.42 54.37
N HIS A 165 22.77 14.78 55.19
CA HIS A 165 23.84 15.48 55.92
C HIS A 165 24.90 16.04 54.95
N ALA A 166 25.62 17.07 55.39
CA ALA A 166 26.83 17.53 54.71
C ALA A 166 27.81 16.36 54.49
N SER A 167 28.54 16.39 53.36
CA SER A 167 29.40 15.34 52.80
C SER A 167 28.70 14.05 52.34
N TYR A 168 27.36 13.99 52.31
CA TYR A 168 26.66 12.86 51.69
C TYR A 168 26.81 12.91 50.17
N SER A 169 27.23 11.79 49.55
CA SER A 169 27.47 11.69 48.11
C SER A 169 26.47 10.76 47.43
N VAL A 170 25.97 11.18 46.27
CA VAL A 170 25.01 10.42 45.46
C VAL A 170 25.61 10.14 44.09
N THR A 171 25.28 9.00 43.50
CA THR A 171 25.78 8.59 42.19
C THR A 171 24.63 8.47 41.20
N TYR A 172 24.74 9.20 40.09
CA TYR A 172 23.82 9.14 38.97
C TYR A 172 24.26 8.08 37.95
N THR A 173 23.29 7.31 37.47
CA THR A 173 23.44 6.35 36.39
C THR A 173 22.43 6.67 35.30
N CYS A 174 22.86 6.66 34.04
CA CYS A 174 21.94 6.87 32.93
C CYS A 174 20.94 5.71 32.84
N LEU A 175 19.71 6.02 32.43
CA LEU A 175 18.71 5.02 32.10
C LEU A 175 19.19 4.12 30.96
N THR A 176 18.65 2.90 30.91
CA THR A 176 18.93 1.95 29.83
C THR A 176 18.65 2.56 28.46
N GLY A 177 19.56 2.38 27.51
CA GLY A 177 19.49 3.00 26.18
C GLY A 177 20.11 4.40 26.08
N TYR A 178 20.69 4.93 27.17
CA TYR A 178 21.39 6.21 27.21
C TYR A 178 22.85 6.04 27.67
N ILE A 179 23.75 6.80 27.04
CA ILE A 179 25.16 6.87 27.41
C ILE A 179 25.45 8.22 28.07
N GLY A 180 26.18 8.18 29.18
CA GLY A 180 26.53 9.36 29.98
C GLY A 180 27.88 9.94 29.61
N ASN A 181 27.97 11.27 29.52
CA ASN A 181 29.23 12.00 29.46
C ASN A 181 29.28 13.04 30.61
N GLY A 182 30.41 13.10 31.33
CA GLY A 182 30.60 14.00 32.47
C GLY A 182 30.68 13.28 33.82
N THR A 183 30.54 14.05 34.90
CA THR A 183 30.67 13.58 36.29
C THR A 183 29.37 13.00 36.82
N THR A 184 29.41 11.75 37.30
CA THR A 184 28.26 11.01 37.82
C THR A 184 28.00 11.23 39.31
N LYS A 185 28.93 11.87 40.04
CA LYS A 185 28.79 12.07 41.49
C LYS A 185 28.40 13.51 41.83
N SER A 186 27.49 13.67 42.79
CA SER A 186 27.14 14.94 43.42
C SER A 186 27.22 14.79 44.93
N GLU A 187 27.66 15.83 45.64
CA GLU A 187 27.93 15.80 47.07
C GLU A 187 27.22 16.97 47.76
N CYS A 188 26.60 16.72 48.92
CA CYS A 188 25.99 17.76 49.73
C CYS A 188 27.08 18.59 50.44
N THR A 189 27.17 19.87 50.10
CA THR A 189 28.18 20.76 50.67
C THR A 189 27.78 21.28 52.05
N PHE A 190 28.77 21.79 52.81
CA PHE A 190 28.55 22.50 54.08
C PHE A 190 27.74 23.81 53.94
N LEU A 191 27.31 24.19 52.73
CA LEU A 191 26.41 25.31 52.46
C LEU A 191 24.95 24.87 52.26
N GLY A 192 24.65 23.56 52.38
CA GLY A 192 23.30 23.02 52.18
C GLY A 192 22.91 22.93 50.70
N GLN A 193 23.88 22.91 49.81
CA GLN A 193 23.70 22.82 48.36
C GLN A 193 24.48 21.63 47.79
N TRP A 194 23.91 20.99 46.77
CA TRP A 194 24.58 19.91 46.04
C TRP A 194 25.64 20.44 45.08
N THR A 195 26.77 19.74 44.97
CA THR A 195 27.75 20.03 43.92
C THR A 195 27.18 19.75 42.53
N PHE A 196 27.61 20.52 41.54
CA PHE A 196 27.09 20.42 40.19
C PHE A 196 27.57 19.12 39.51
N ALA A 197 26.66 18.18 39.27
CA ALA A 197 26.89 17.04 38.42
C ALA A 197 26.79 17.46 36.94
N THR A 198 27.84 17.19 36.16
CA THR A 198 27.91 17.55 34.73
C THR A 198 27.38 16.44 33.82
N LEU A 199 26.90 15.34 34.40
CA LEU A 199 26.41 14.18 33.66
C LEU A 199 25.30 14.57 32.67
N LYS A 200 25.56 14.32 31.39
CA LYS A 200 24.58 14.43 30.32
C LYS A 200 24.33 13.04 29.73
N CYS A 201 23.12 12.52 29.92
CA CYS A 201 22.68 11.26 29.33
C CYS A 201 22.09 11.49 27.95
N THR A 202 22.80 11.05 26.91
CA THR A 202 22.34 11.12 25.51
C THR A 202 21.93 9.73 25.03
N PRO A 203 20.88 9.61 24.20
CA PRO A 203 20.45 8.32 23.68
C PRO A 203 21.56 7.68 22.85
N ILE A 204 21.66 6.35 22.94
CA ILE A 204 22.63 5.56 22.17
C ILE A 204 22.27 5.65 20.68
N ASP A 205 23.23 6.02 19.85
CA ASP A 205 23.10 6.05 18.40
C ASP A 205 23.44 4.68 17.81
N CYS A 206 22.48 4.07 17.10
CA CYS A 206 22.70 2.80 16.40
C CYS A 206 23.45 2.97 15.07
N GLY A 207 23.74 4.22 14.67
CA GLY A 207 24.41 4.55 13.43
C GLY A 207 23.55 4.26 12.20
N SER A 208 24.15 4.41 11.02
CA SER A 208 23.43 4.23 9.77
C SER A 208 22.90 2.79 9.63
N PRO A 209 21.59 2.59 9.39
CA PRO A 209 21.00 1.26 9.23
C PRO A 209 21.41 0.53 7.94
N GLY A 210 22.17 1.19 7.06
CA GLY A 210 22.58 0.71 5.75
C GLY A 210 21.70 1.25 4.61
N ILE A 211 22.11 1.00 3.36
CA ILE A 211 21.40 1.45 2.16
C ILE A 211 20.51 0.31 1.63
N LEU A 212 19.21 0.57 1.50
CA LEU A 212 18.27 -0.35 0.85
C LEU A 212 18.34 -0.16 -0.67
N ARG A 213 18.90 -1.14 -1.39
CA ARG A 213 18.92 -1.10 -2.87
C ARG A 213 17.51 -1.23 -3.43
N ASN A 214 17.16 -0.41 -4.42
CA ASN A 214 15.82 -0.35 -5.02
C ASN A 214 14.70 -0.03 -4.01
N GLY A 215 15.04 0.75 -2.98
CA GLY A 215 14.12 1.21 -1.96
C GLY A 215 14.63 2.45 -1.25
N PHE A 216 13.89 2.86 -0.22
CA PHE A 216 14.23 3.98 0.65
C PHE A 216 13.78 3.67 2.08
N LEU A 217 14.36 4.38 3.05
CA LEU A 217 13.96 4.30 4.45
C LEU A 217 13.22 5.57 4.86
N SER A 218 12.31 5.45 5.83
CA SER A 218 11.60 6.54 6.47
C SER A 218 11.94 6.56 7.96
N GLY A 219 12.58 7.63 8.40
CA GLY A 219 12.97 7.87 9.78
C GLY A 219 13.96 9.02 9.86
N GLU A 220 13.75 9.94 10.80
CA GLU A 220 14.56 11.16 10.96
C GLU A 220 15.67 11.01 12.02
N ARG A 221 15.58 9.96 12.84
CA ARG A 221 16.42 9.72 14.01
C ARG A 221 16.85 8.26 14.08
N PHE A 222 18.13 8.05 14.41
CA PHE A 222 18.79 6.74 14.43
C PHE A 222 19.23 6.30 15.84
N ASP A 223 18.85 7.09 16.84
CA ASP A 223 19.13 6.89 18.24
C ASP A 223 17.97 6.20 18.98
N TYR A 224 18.26 5.52 20.09
CA TYR A 224 17.26 4.86 20.91
C TYR A 224 16.21 5.86 21.46
N PRO A 225 14.91 5.52 21.54
CA PRO A 225 14.25 4.26 21.14
C PRO A 225 13.57 4.35 19.76
N ASN A 226 14.15 5.09 18.81
CA ASN A 226 13.48 5.34 17.53
C ASN A 226 13.40 4.08 16.65
N ILE A 227 12.38 4.07 15.80
CA ILE A 227 12.10 3.00 14.83
C ILE A 227 12.10 3.60 13.43
N ILE A 228 12.75 2.91 12.50
CA ILE A 228 12.77 3.27 11.09
C ILE A 228 11.99 2.24 10.27
N ALA A 229 11.35 2.70 9.19
CA ALA A 229 10.59 1.87 8.28
C ALA A 229 11.27 1.81 6.90
N PHE A 230 11.15 0.67 6.22
CA PHE A 230 11.73 0.45 4.90
C PHE A 230 10.65 0.31 3.84
N PHE A 231 10.93 0.85 2.66
CA PHE A 231 10.03 0.86 1.52
C PHE A 231 10.79 0.49 0.26
N CYS A 232 10.14 -0.23 -0.65
CA CYS A 232 10.70 -0.52 -1.96
C CYS A 232 10.17 0.45 -3.01
N ASN A 233 11.00 0.72 -4.01
CA ASN A 233 10.61 1.51 -5.18
C ASN A 233 9.53 0.76 -5.96
N ASP A 234 8.80 1.49 -6.80
CA ASP A 234 7.77 0.91 -7.66
C ASP A 234 8.32 -0.26 -8.48
N GLY A 235 7.56 -1.36 -8.47
CA GLY A 235 7.94 -2.61 -9.12
C GLY A 235 8.83 -3.54 -8.31
N PHE A 236 9.11 -3.21 -7.05
CA PHE A 236 9.81 -4.07 -6.12
C PHE A 236 8.92 -4.39 -4.90
N GLU A 237 9.10 -5.59 -4.34
CA GLU A 237 8.48 -6.05 -3.10
C GLU A 237 9.54 -6.13 -2.00
N LEU A 238 9.16 -5.77 -0.78
CA LEU A 238 10.03 -5.82 0.37
C LEU A 238 10.00 -7.22 0.99
N ILE A 239 11.18 -7.81 1.17
CA ILE A 239 11.36 -9.15 1.71
C ILE A 239 12.31 -9.08 2.90
N GLY A 240 11.87 -9.58 4.04
CA GLY A 240 12.64 -9.61 5.26
C GLY A 240 11.78 -10.09 6.41
N GLU A 241 12.40 -10.22 7.57
CA GLU A 241 11.72 -10.58 8.82
C GLU A 241 10.72 -9.51 9.25
N SER A 242 11.07 -8.23 9.03
CA SER A 242 10.23 -7.08 9.35
C SER A 242 10.40 -5.94 8.35
N THR A 243 9.37 -5.12 8.21
CA THR A 243 9.39 -3.87 7.42
C THR A 243 10.00 -2.70 8.19
N THR A 244 10.28 -2.89 9.49
CA THR A 244 10.83 -1.87 10.39
C THR A 244 12.00 -2.41 11.19
N ARG A 245 12.91 -1.52 11.58
CA ARG A 245 13.99 -1.85 12.54
C ARG A 245 14.00 -0.80 13.65
N ALA A 246 14.16 -1.25 14.89
CA ALA A 246 14.28 -0.41 16.08
C ALA A 246 15.73 -0.28 16.49
N CYS A 247 16.17 0.91 16.90
CA CYS A 247 17.45 1.08 17.55
C CYS A 247 17.35 0.51 18.97
N GLN A 248 18.21 -0.46 19.30
CA GLN A 248 18.19 -1.16 20.59
C GLN A 248 19.17 -0.54 21.59
N GLU A 249 19.01 -0.88 22.87
CA GLU A 249 19.84 -0.40 23.98
C GLU A 249 21.33 -0.80 23.85
N ASN A 250 21.66 -1.80 23.04
CA ASN A 250 23.02 -2.24 22.77
C ASN A 250 23.69 -1.47 21.62
N GLY A 251 23.02 -0.45 21.04
CA GLY A 251 23.52 0.31 19.89
C GLY A 251 23.45 -0.44 18.56
N LEU A 252 22.67 -1.53 18.49
CA LEU A 252 22.43 -2.28 17.25
C LEU A 252 20.98 -2.12 16.80
N TRP A 253 20.78 -2.19 15.50
CA TRP A 253 19.45 -2.26 14.90
C TRP A 253 18.85 -3.66 15.05
N SER A 254 17.59 -3.73 15.46
CA SER A 254 16.86 -4.99 15.55
C SER A 254 16.78 -5.71 14.20
N GLY A 255 16.96 -7.03 14.20
CA GLY A 255 16.79 -7.88 13.01
C GLY A 255 17.75 -7.59 11.86
N ALA A 256 17.60 -8.33 10.76
CA ALA A 256 18.40 -8.14 9.55
C ALA A 256 17.83 -7.04 8.63
N MET A 257 18.69 -6.45 7.79
CA MET A 257 18.29 -5.50 6.76
C MET A 257 17.37 -6.17 5.72
N PRO A 258 16.17 -5.62 5.41
CA PRO A 258 15.31 -6.19 4.39
C PRO A 258 15.88 -5.97 2.98
N LEU A 259 15.38 -6.74 2.01
CA LEU A 259 15.76 -6.69 0.60
C LEU A 259 14.57 -6.31 -0.27
N CYS A 260 14.78 -5.42 -1.25
CA CYS A 260 13.80 -5.18 -2.31
C CYS A 260 14.03 -6.12 -3.49
N ARG A 261 13.11 -7.05 -3.71
CA ARG A 261 13.12 -7.96 -4.86
C ARG A 261 12.18 -7.47 -5.94
N LYS A 262 12.58 -7.58 -7.20
CA LYS A 262 11.72 -7.19 -8.33
C LYS A 262 10.45 -8.06 -8.31
N LYS A 263 9.29 -7.42 -8.35
CA LYS A 263 8.00 -8.12 -8.50
C LYS A 263 7.99 -8.84 -9.85
N THR A 264 7.53 -10.08 -9.85
CA THR A 264 7.34 -10.89 -11.07
C THR A 264 5.93 -11.46 -11.06
N CYS A 265 5.39 -11.85 -12.21
CA CYS A 265 4.07 -12.48 -12.29
C CYS A 265 4.01 -13.89 -11.68
N GLY A 266 5.13 -14.38 -11.12
CA GLY A 266 5.26 -15.75 -10.65
C GLY A 266 5.10 -16.76 -11.79
N SER A 267 4.87 -18.02 -11.42
CA SER A 267 4.58 -19.08 -12.39
C SER A 267 3.20 -18.86 -13.02
N PRO A 268 3.02 -19.19 -14.32
CA PRO A 268 1.72 -19.26 -14.98
C PRO A 268 0.67 -20.03 -14.17
N PRO A 269 -0.60 -19.58 -14.15
CA PRO A 269 -1.69 -20.31 -13.51
C PRO A 269 -1.90 -21.69 -14.14
N THR A 270 -2.24 -22.71 -13.35
CA THR A 270 -2.58 -24.03 -13.90
C THR A 270 -4.03 -24.06 -14.37
N VAL A 271 -4.29 -24.61 -15.56
CA VAL A 271 -5.64 -24.78 -16.13
C VAL A 271 -5.94 -26.27 -16.25
N SER A 272 -7.00 -26.75 -15.59
CA SER A 272 -7.41 -28.16 -15.66
C SER A 272 -7.78 -28.53 -17.11
N TYR A 273 -7.25 -29.66 -17.61
CA TYR A 273 -7.39 -30.10 -19.01
C TYR A 273 -6.87 -29.08 -20.03
N GLY A 274 -6.01 -28.14 -19.60
CA GLY A 274 -5.33 -27.16 -20.43
C GLY A 274 -3.81 -27.31 -20.31
N GLU A 275 -3.12 -27.05 -21.41
CA GLU A 275 -1.67 -27.13 -21.56
C GLU A 275 -1.12 -25.81 -22.09
N ILE A 276 0.11 -25.44 -21.73
CA ILE A 276 0.75 -24.21 -22.19
C ILE A 276 1.59 -24.53 -23.43
N ILE A 277 1.33 -23.84 -24.54
CA ILE A 277 2.15 -23.90 -25.76
C ILE A 277 3.13 -22.72 -25.74
N GLN A 278 4.44 -22.99 -25.69
CA GLN A 278 5.46 -21.95 -25.88
C GLN A 278 5.95 -21.94 -27.34
N PRO A 279 5.92 -20.79 -28.03
CA PRO A 279 6.86 -20.47 -29.08
C PRO A 279 7.77 -19.30 -28.65
N ASP A 280 9.08 -19.56 -28.72
CA ASP A 280 10.19 -18.61 -28.72
C ASP A 280 10.57 -17.87 -27.41
N ARG A 281 11.86 -18.01 -27.06
CA ARG A 281 12.50 -17.68 -25.77
C ARG A 281 12.83 -16.19 -25.59
N THR A 282 12.03 -15.28 -26.15
CA THR A 282 12.40 -13.84 -26.19
C THR A 282 11.47 -12.91 -25.43
N THR A 283 10.26 -13.33 -25.03
CA THR A 283 9.39 -12.50 -24.18
C THR A 283 8.66 -13.32 -23.11
N ASN A 284 9.26 -13.44 -21.93
CA ASN A 284 8.71 -14.12 -20.74
C ASN A 284 7.46 -13.43 -20.15
N GLU A 285 6.75 -12.63 -20.95
CA GLU A 285 5.62 -11.80 -20.53
C GLU A 285 4.29 -12.26 -21.13
N THR A 286 4.27 -13.22 -22.07
CA THR A 286 3.05 -13.78 -22.66
C THR A 286 3.07 -15.29 -22.72
N ILE A 287 1.95 -15.92 -22.38
CA ILE A 287 1.74 -17.38 -22.41
C ILE A 287 0.46 -17.72 -23.16
N GLN A 288 0.41 -18.87 -23.82
CA GLN A 288 -0.77 -19.33 -24.55
C GLN A 288 -1.20 -20.72 -24.07
N TYR A 289 -2.49 -20.89 -23.79
CA TYR A 289 -3.11 -22.15 -23.41
C TYR A 289 -3.80 -22.81 -24.60
N ILE A 290 -3.74 -24.14 -24.63
CA ILE A 290 -4.57 -25.01 -25.45
C ILE A 290 -5.29 -26.00 -24.55
N CYS A 291 -6.48 -26.46 -24.95
CA CYS A 291 -7.16 -27.52 -24.23
C CYS A 291 -6.80 -28.88 -24.81
N GLN A 292 -6.77 -29.89 -23.95
CA GLN A 292 -6.60 -31.29 -24.33
C GLN A 292 -7.74 -31.75 -25.24
N ASP A 293 -7.49 -32.82 -26.00
CA ASP A 293 -8.48 -33.41 -26.91
C ASP A 293 -9.79 -33.72 -26.17
N GLY A 294 -10.91 -33.30 -26.76
CA GLY A 294 -12.24 -33.45 -26.13
C GLY A 294 -12.70 -32.25 -25.30
N TYR A 295 -11.86 -31.23 -25.12
CA TYR A 295 -12.18 -30.00 -24.40
C TYR A 295 -12.09 -28.77 -25.29
N GLN A 296 -12.98 -27.81 -25.07
CA GLN A 296 -13.02 -26.51 -25.74
C GLN A 296 -12.57 -25.41 -24.79
N LEU A 297 -11.72 -24.52 -25.32
CA LEU A 297 -11.21 -23.37 -24.58
C LEU A 297 -12.29 -22.29 -24.49
N GLN A 298 -12.67 -21.93 -23.27
CA GLN A 298 -13.56 -20.80 -22.98
C GLN A 298 -12.77 -19.69 -22.28
N GLY A 299 -12.67 -18.52 -22.91
CA GLY A 299 -11.91 -17.37 -22.41
C GLY A 299 -10.75 -16.99 -23.32
N SER A 300 -9.81 -16.19 -22.81
CA SER A 300 -8.61 -15.81 -23.58
C SER A 300 -7.60 -16.95 -23.58
N ALA A 301 -7.23 -17.42 -24.77
CA ALA A 301 -6.14 -18.39 -24.90
C ALA A 301 -4.78 -17.79 -24.53
N VAL A 302 -4.62 -16.46 -24.57
CA VAL A 302 -3.35 -15.77 -24.29
C VAL A 302 -3.45 -14.95 -23.01
N LEU A 303 -2.48 -15.12 -22.11
CA LEU A 303 -2.32 -14.31 -20.91
C LEU A 303 -1.03 -13.50 -21.03
N LYS A 304 -1.10 -12.23 -20.63
CA LYS A 304 0.03 -11.32 -20.54
C LYS A 304 0.29 -10.95 -19.08
N CYS A 305 1.55 -10.92 -18.71
CA CYS A 305 2.02 -10.42 -17.43
C CYS A 305 1.91 -8.88 -17.43
N ILE A 306 0.87 -8.33 -16.80
CA ILE A 306 0.61 -6.89 -16.70
C ILE A 306 0.58 -6.52 -15.23
N SER A 307 1.41 -5.55 -14.83
CA SER A 307 1.48 -5.08 -13.44
C SER A 307 1.70 -6.21 -12.43
N TYR A 308 2.58 -7.16 -12.77
CA TYR A 308 2.92 -8.32 -11.93
C TYR A 308 1.77 -9.31 -11.71
N GLN A 309 0.71 -9.25 -12.52
CA GLN A 309 -0.38 -10.22 -12.50
C GLN A 309 -0.66 -10.74 -13.92
N TRP A 310 -0.98 -12.02 -14.02
CA TRP A 310 -1.42 -12.62 -15.28
C TRP A 310 -2.82 -12.14 -15.63
N GLN A 311 -2.95 -11.47 -16.77
CA GLN A 311 -4.21 -10.92 -17.26
C GLN A 311 -4.41 -11.22 -18.76
N PRO A 312 -5.67 -11.43 -19.21
CA PRO A 312 -6.90 -11.53 -18.42
C PRO A 312 -6.94 -12.84 -17.60
N THR A 313 -8.06 -13.13 -16.93
CA THR A 313 -8.19 -14.35 -16.11
C THR A 313 -7.91 -15.63 -16.93
N PRO A 314 -7.33 -16.69 -16.32
CA PRO A 314 -7.03 -17.94 -17.00
C PRO A 314 -8.25 -18.54 -17.72
N PRO A 315 -8.08 -19.12 -18.93
CA PRO A 315 -9.17 -19.77 -19.64
C PRO A 315 -9.62 -21.04 -18.92
N ILE A 316 -10.83 -21.50 -19.23
CA ILE A 316 -11.40 -22.74 -18.70
C ILE A 316 -11.59 -23.72 -19.86
N CYS A 317 -11.01 -24.91 -19.74
CA CYS A 317 -11.24 -26.00 -20.68
C CYS A 317 -12.50 -26.78 -20.27
N LYS A 318 -13.57 -26.66 -21.06
CA LYS A 318 -14.83 -27.38 -20.82
C LYS A 318 -14.97 -28.55 -21.79
N PRO A 319 -15.55 -29.69 -21.35
CA PRO A 319 -15.75 -30.83 -22.25
C PRO A 319 -16.69 -30.44 -23.40
N ILE A 320 -16.36 -30.87 -24.61
CA ILE A 320 -17.21 -30.70 -25.80
C ILE A 320 -18.31 -31.74 -25.75
N ILE A 321 -19.55 -31.26 -25.60
CA ILE A 321 -20.77 -32.08 -25.57
C ILE A 321 -21.68 -31.68 -26.73
N CYS A 322 -22.28 -32.66 -27.38
CA CYS A 322 -23.39 -32.45 -28.31
C CYS A 322 -24.71 -32.53 -27.54
N GLU A 323 -25.58 -31.54 -27.75
CA GLU A 323 -26.93 -31.55 -27.21
C GLU A 323 -27.72 -32.75 -27.73
N ASP A 324 -28.55 -33.33 -26.86
CA ASP A 324 -29.50 -34.37 -27.26
C ASP A 324 -30.47 -33.79 -28.30
N PRO A 325 -30.58 -34.38 -29.51
CA PRO A 325 -31.60 -34.00 -30.47
C PRO A 325 -32.99 -34.38 -29.93
N GLN A 326 -33.54 -33.56 -29.03
CA GLN A 326 -34.85 -33.76 -28.43
C GLN A 326 -35.90 -34.03 -29.51
N LYS A 327 -36.68 -35.09 -29.31
CA LYS A 327 -37.82 -35.56 -30.13
C LYS A 327 -37.76 -35.16 -31.60
N ILE A 328 -37.26 -36.09 -32.42
CA ILE A 328 -37.39 -36.02 -33.89
C ILE A 328 -38.88 -35.99 -34.24
N PHE A 329 -39.31 -34.99 -35.01
CA PHE A 329 -40.70 -34.87 -35.46
C PHE A 329 -41.13 -36.13 -36.22
N ASN A 330 -42.05 -36.90 -35.62
CA ASN A 330 -42.55 -38.19 -36.09
C ASN A 330 -41.47 -39.27 -36.32
N GLY A 331 -40.37 -39.26 -35.55
CA GLY A 331 -39.30 -40.27 -35.60
C GLY A 331 -38.77 -40.65 -34.22
N TYR A 332 -37.96 -41.71 -34.13
CA TYR A 332 -37.36 -42.16 -32.86
C TYR A 332 -35.91 -42.62 -33.01
N ILE A 333 -35.16 -42.55 -31.91
CA ILE A 333 -33.77 -43.01 -31.80
C ILE A 333 -33.79 -44.39 -31.18
N LYS A 334 -33.14 -45.37 -31.84
CA LYS A 334 -32.97 -46.71 -31.25
C LYS A 334 -31.68 -46.70 -30.43
N SER A 335 -31.78 -46.35 -29.15
CA SER A 335 -30.60 -46.31 -28.26
C SER A 335 -30.10 -47.74 -27.97
N SER A 336 -28.78 -47.91 -27.96
CA SER A 336 -28.13 -49.18 -27.62
C SER A 336 -27.66 -49.24 -26.16
N SER A 337 -28.00 -48.27 -25.31
CA SER A 337 -27.57 -48.28 -23.90
C SER A 337 -28.55 -47.54 -23.00
N ASN A 338 -28.97 -48.21 -21.92
CA ASN A 338 -29.78 -47.68 -20.81
C ASN A 338 -28.99 -46.65 -19.97
N ASN A 339 -28.63 -45.50 -20.53
CA ASN A 339 -28.12 -44.38 -19.76
C ASN A 339 -29.01 -43.16 -19.97
N THR A 340 -29.69 -42.77 -18.90
CA THR A 340 -30.55 -41.59 -18.74
C THR A 340 -29.75 -40.29 -18.59
N SER A 341 -28.66 -40.15 -19.33
CA SER A 341 -27.83 -38.93 -19.35
C SER A 341 -27.97 -38.27 -20.72
N LEU A 342 -28.65 -37.12 -20.78
CA LEU A 342 -29.02 -36.36 -21.98
C LEU A 342 -27.85 -35.65 -22.69
N GLN A 343 -26.62 -36.19 -22.62
CA GLN A 343 -25.41 -35.54 -23.14
C GLN A 343 -24.51 -36.55 -23.89
N TYR A 344 -24.10 -36.18 -25.11
CA TYR A 344 -23.28 -37.04 -25.99
C TYR A 344 -21.88 -36.44 -26.19
N SER A 345 -20.83 -37.24 -25.95
CA SER A 345 -19.44 -36.81 -26.17
C SER A 345 -19.03 -36.90 -27.64
N ILE A 346 -17.91 -36.26 -28.00
CA ILE A 346 -17.32 -36.34 -29.35
C ILE A 346 -17.25 -37.81 -29.81
N GLY A 347 -17.71 -38.04 -31.04
CA GLY A 347 -17.66 -39.35 -31.67
C GLY A 347 -18.86 -40.26 -31.44
N SER A 348 -19.77 -39.90 -30.53
CA SER A 348 -21.05 -40.59 -30.37
C SER A 348 -21.84 -40.62 -31.68
N LYS A 349 -22.47 -41.77 -31.98
CA LYS A 349 -23.25 -41.99 -33.21
C LYS A 349 -24.71 -42.28 -32.85
N LEU A 350 -25.63 -41.50 -33.41
CA LEU A 350 -27.06 -41.72 -33.26
C LEU A 350 -27.64 -42.31 -34.54
N LYS A 351 -28.48 -43.34 -34.38
CA LYS A 351 -29.22 -44.00 -35.48
C LYS A 351 -30.69 -43.62 -35.44
N PHE A 352 -31.20 -43.10 -36.55
CA PHE A 352 -32.54 -42.52 -36.65
C PHE A 352 -33.51 -43.42 -37.42
N HIS A 353 -34.74 -43.54 -36.92
CA HIS A 353 -35.80 -44.36 -37.51
C HIS A 353 -37.11 -43.57 -37.61
N CYS A 354 -37.90 -43.86 -38.66
CA CYS A 354 -39.27 -43.35 -38.81
C CYS A 354 -40.28 -44.51 -38.67
N PRO A 355 -41.51 -44.23 -38.19
CA PRO A 355 -42.64 -45.16 -38.26
C PRO A 355 -42.91 -45.62 -39.71
N SER A 356 -43.54 -46.80 -39.87
CA SER A 356 -43.70 -47.50 -41.16
C SER A 356 -44.45 -46.72 -42.26
N ASN A 357 -45.17 -45.66 -41.90
CA ASN A 357 -45.93 -44.80 -42.81
C ASN A 357 -45.18 -43.53 -43.26
N LEU A 358 -43.93 -43.31 -42.82
CA LEU A 358 -43.14 -42.12 -43.10
C LEU A 358 -41.76 -42.45 -43.67
N THR A 359 -41.21 -41.54 -44.46
CA THR A 359 -39.89 -41.67 -45.08
C THR A 359 -38.87 -40.73 -44.43
N LEU A 360 -37.66 -41.23 -44.18
CA LEU A 360 -36.58 -40.45 -43.58
C LEU A 360 -35.94 -39.52 -44.63
N SER A 361 -36.06 -38.21 -44.40
CA SER A 361 -35.45 -37.15 -45.22
C SER A 361 -34.12 -36.72 -44.57
N GLY A 362 -33.03 -37.37 -44.94
CA GLY A 362 -31.67 -37.08 -44.46
C GLY A 362 -30.85 -38.35 -44.22
N SER A 363 -29.72 -38.23 -43.51
CA SER A 363 -28.87 -39.37 -43.14
C SER A 363 -29.51 -40.19 -42.01
N HIS A 364 -29.42 -41.52 -42.09
CA HIS A 364 -29.88 -42.45 -41.05
C HIS A 364 -28.95 -42.52 -39.84
N ILE A 365 -27.75 -41.93 -39.92
CA ILE A 365 -26.77 -41.83 -38.83
C ILE A 365 -26.21 -40.41 -38.78
N SER A 366 -26.05 -39.86 -37.57
CA SER A 366 -25.26 -38.65 -37.33
C SER A 366 -24.22 -38.87 -36.24
N LYS A 367 -23.05 -38.22 -36.37
CA LYS A 367 -21.93 -38.33 -35.44
C LYS A 367 -21.64 -36.97 -34.81
N CYS A 368 -21.43 -36.94 -33.50
CA CYS A 368 -21.02 -35.75 -32.76
C CYS A 368 -19.60 -35.33 -33.17
N GLN A 369 -19.47 -34.11 -33.68
CA GLN A 369 -18.23 -33.54 -34.20
C GLN A 369 -17.47 -32.73 -33.13
N ILE A 370 -16.22 -32.39 -33.44
CA ILE A 370 -15.33 -31.59 -32.57
C ILE A 370 -15.84 -30.18 -32.26
N ASN A 371 -16.79 -29.66 -33.05
CA ASN A 371 -17.40 -28.36 -32.83
C ASN A 371 -18.72 -28.44 -32.02
N GLY A 372 -19.01 -29.60 -31.40
CA GLY A 372 -20.26 -29.82 -30.66
C GLY A 372 -21.51 -29.97 -31.53
N SER A 373 -21.37 -30.12 -32.87
CA SER A 373 -22.50 -30.27 -33.78
C SER A 373 -22.67 -31.69 -34.32
N TRP A 374 -23.90 -32.06 -34.67
CA TRP A 374 -24.24 -33.32 -35.32
C TRP A 374 -24.02 -33.23 -36.83
N SER A 375 -23.13 -34.08 -37.37
CA SER A 375 -22.88 -34.17 -38.82
C SER A 375 -22.94 -35.63 -39.32
N PRO A 376 -23.70 -35.92 -40.40
CA PRO A 376 -24.59 -35.01 -41.14
C PRO A 376 -25.74 -34.44 -40.29
N LYS A 377 -26.33 -33.29 -40.67
CA LYS A 377 -27.43 -32.65 -39.92
C LYS A 377 -28.56 -33.66 -39.61
N ILE A 378 -29.19 -33.52 -38.44
CA ILE A 378 -30.23 -34.43 -37.94
C ILE A 378 -31.39 -34.54 -38.96
N PRO A 379 -31.84 -35.76 -39.32
CA PRO A 379 -32.87 -36.00 -40.35
C PRO A 379 -34.31 -35.71 -39.85
N LYS A 380 -35.27 -35.61 -40.78
CA LYS A 380 -36.71 -35.42 -40.49
C LYS A 380 -37.56 -36.52 -41.14
N CYS A 381 -38.67 -36.94 -40.51
CA CYS A 381 -39.62 -37.88 -41.12
C CYS A 381 -40.69 -37.12 -41.93
N LYS A 382 -40.97 -37.55 -43.16
CA LYS A 382 -41.95 -36.91 -44.06
C LYS A 382 -42.91 -37.92 -44.70
N GLU A 383 -44.13 -37.48 -44.97
CA GLU A 383 -45.16 -38.25 -45.68
C GLU A 383 -44.78 -38.52 -47.16
N PRO A 384 -45.22 -39.64 -47.75
CA PRO A 384 -44.97 -39.95 -49.16
C PRO A 384 -45.76 -39.02 -50.11
N ILE A 385 -45.07 -38.52 -51.16
CA ILE A 385 -45.62 -37.53 -52.10
C ILE A 385 -46.44 -38.23 -53.21
N PRO A 386 -47.73 -37.89 -53.42
CA PRO A 386 -48.54 -38.43 -54.53
C PRO A 386 -48.07 -37.89 -55.89
N CYS A 387 -48.22 -38.68 -56.96
CA CYS A 387 -47.88 -38.23 -58.32
C CYS A 387 -49.02 -37.38 -58.91
N SER A 388 -48.69 -36.21 -59.48
CA SER A 388 -49.64 -35.39 -60.24
C SER A 388 -49.88 -35.97 -61.63
N ILE A 389 -51.15 -36.10 -62.05
CA ILE A 389 -51.52 -36.60 -63.40
C ILE A 389 -50.93 -35.65 -64.46
N PRO A 390 -50.19 -36.16 -65.48
CA PRO A 390 -49.59 -35.30 -66.49
C PRO A 390 -50.65 -34.83 -67.50
N SER A 391 -50.52 -33.59 -67.98
CA SER A 391 -51.33 -33.09 -69.09
C SER A 391 -50.92 -33.76 -70.41
N LEU A 392 -51.88 -34.37 -71.12
CA LEU A 392 -51.63 -34.97 -72.44
C LEU A 392 -51.57 -33.90 -73.56
N PRO A 393 -50.84 -34.15 -74.65
CA PRO A 393 -50.93 -33.36 -75.89
C PRO A 393 -52.36 -33.32 -76.45
N SER A 394 -52.73 -32.25 -77.17
CA SER A 394 -54.07 -32.04 -77.73
C SER A 394 -54.57 -33.14 -78.68
N ASN A 395 -53.66 -33.98 -79.20
CA ASN A 395 -53.97 -35.13 -80.05
C ASN A 395 -53.85 -36.48 -79.31
N ALA A 396 -53.89 -36.52 -77.98
CA ALA A 396 -53.80 -37.75 -77.18
C ALA A 396 -54.91 -37.86 -76.13
N ARG A 397 -55.34 -39.09 -75.80
CA ARG A 397 -56.35 -39.36 -74.75
C ARG A 397 -56.00 -40.55 -73.86
N TYR A 398 -56.34 -40.46 -72.57
CA TYR A 398 -56.22 -41.55 -71.60
C TYR A 398 -57.27 -42.64 -71.84
N LEU A 399 -56.92 -43.89 -71.53
CA LEU A 399 -57.80 -45.05 -71.66
C LEU A 399 -58.37 -45.53 -70.32
N ASN A 400 -57.61 -45.40 -69.25
CA ASN A 400 -57.93 -45.95 -67.92
C ASN A 400 -57.92 -44.87 -66.82
N LEU A 401 -58.32 -43.65 -67.16
CA LEU A 401 -58.46 -42.52 -66.23
C LEU A 401 -59.91 -42.01 -66.25
N HIS A 402 -60.58 -42.04 -65.10
CA HIS A 402 -61.99 -41.63 -64.97
C HIS A 402 -62.17 -40.15 -64.58
N SER A 403 -61.19 -39.56 -63.86
CA SER A 403 -61.20 -38.14 -63.48
C SER A 403 -59.78 -37.58 -63.37
N LEU A 404 -59.59 -36.32 -63.77
CA LEU A 404 -58.33 -35.58 -63.62
C LEU A 404 -57.97 -35.25 -62.16
N ASN A 405 -58.92 -35.43 -61.23
CA ASN A 405 -58.70 -35.24 -59.79
C ASN A 405 -58.39 -36.55 -59.04
N GLN A 406 -58.23 -37.66 -59.75
CA GLN A 406 -57.92 -38.96 -59.14
C GLN A 406 -56.47 -38.98 -58.59
N GLN A 407 -56.30 -39.39 -57.34
CA GLN A 407 -54.99 -39.41 -56.67
C GLN A 407 -54.18 -40.65 -57.09
N ILE A 408 -52.95 -40.46 -57.60
CA ILE A 408 -52.09 -41.54 -58.09
C ILE A 408 -50.94 -41.80 -57.12
N ASN A 409 -50.98 -42.97 -56.50
CA ASN A 409 -49.99 -43.42 -55.52
C ASN A 409 -48.88 -44.26 -56.17
N ASP A 410 -47.77 -44.43 -55.45
CA ASP A 410 -46.61 -45.23 -55.88
C ASP A 410 -47.05 -46.64 -56.34
N GLY A 411 -46.67 -47.04 -57.56
CA GLY A 411 -47.04 -48.34 -58.15
C GLY A 411 -48.24 -48.33 -59.12
N HIS A 412 -49.03 -47.26 -59.19
CA HIS A 412 -50.12 -47.13 -60.16
C HIS A 412 -49.62 -46.84 -61.59
N HIS A 413 -50.38 -47.27 -62.60
CA HIS A 413 -50.07 -47.05 -64.02
C HIS A 413 -51.26 -46.51 -64.83
N LEU A 414 -50.99 -45.58 -65.75
CA LEU A 414 -51.96 -45.04 -66.69
C LEU A 414 -51.59 -45.39 -68.14
N GLU A 415 -52.59 -45.51 -69.00
CA GLU A 415 -52.47 -45.81 -70.43
C GLU A 415 -53.10 -44.71 -71.28
N TYR A 416 -52.43 -44.32 -72.38
CA TYR A 416 -52.93 -43.33 -73.35
C TYR A 416 -52.59 -43.71 -74.80
N ILE A 417 -53.30 -43.09 -75.76
CA ILE A 417 -53.08 -43.24 -77.20
C ILE A 417 -52.87 -41.87 -77.86
N CYS A 418 -52.13 -41.82 -78.97
CA CYS A 418 -51.96 -40.61 -79.81
C CYS A 418 -52.77 -40.78 -81.13
N GLY A 419 -53.64 -39.81 -81.46
CA GLY A 419 -54.46 -39.80 -82.67
C GLY A 419 -55.37 -41.03 -82.82
N ASN A 420 -55.51 -41.54 -84.05
CA ASN A 420 -56.21 -42.80 -84.37
C ASN A 420 -55.29 -44.04 -84.32
N SER A 421 -54.13 -43.95 -83.67
CA SER A 421 -53.21 -45.08 -83.55
C SER A 421 -53.79 -46.17 -82.63
N ARG A 422 -53.65 -47.44 -83.02
CA ARG A 422 -53.98 -48.60 -82.15
C ARG A 422 -52.91 -48.85 -81.07
N ARG A 423 -51.82 -48.07 -81.03
CA ARG A 423 -50.70 -48.27 -80.11
C ARG A 423 -50.95 -47.59 -78.76
N ARG A 424 -50.96 -48.38 -77.68
CA ARG A 424 -51.09 -47.90 -76.30
C ARG A 424 -49.73 -47.57 -75.69
N HIS A 425 -49.66 -46.46 -74.97
CA HIS A 425 -48.49 -46.02 -74.21
C HIS A 425 -48.81 -46.04 -72.72
N ARG A 426 -47.89 -46.58 -71.90
CA ARG A 426 -48.07 -46.74 -70.45
C ARG A 426 -47.09 -45.84 -69.67
N ILE A 427 -47.58 -45.21 -68.60
CA ILE A 427 -46.81 -44.42 -67.65
C ILE A 427 -47.05 -44.91 -66.22
N HIS A 428 -46.02 -44.84 -65.37
CA HIS A 428 -46.03 -45.35 -64.00
C HIS A 428 -45.67 -44.26 -63.00
N CYS A 429 -46.35 -44.21 -61.85
CA CYS A 429 -45.96 -43.39 -60.71
C CYS A 429 -44.90 -44.11 -59.87
N ARG A 430 -43.71 -43.51 -59.74
CA ARG A 430 -42.63 -43.99 -58.87
C ARG A 430 -42.03 -42.85 -58.03
N ARG A 431 -42.17 -42.89 -56.70
CA ARG A 431 -41.67 -41.92 -55.72
C ARG A 431 -42.01 -40.47 -56.07
N GLY A 432 -43.29 -40.20 -56.37
CA GLY A 432 -43.78 -38.86 -56.72
C GLY A 432 -43.41 -38.37 -58.13
N LYS A 433 -42.81 -39.22 -58.98
CA LYS A 433 -42.47 -38.90 -60.38
C LYS A 433 -43.12 -39.89 -61.34
N ILE A 434 -43.57 -39.40 -62.51
CA ILE A 434 -44.13 -40.23 -63.57
C ILE A 434 -43.06 -40.63 -64.57
N LEU A 435 -43.02 -41.92 -64.93
CA LEU A 435 -42.05 -42.52 -65.84
C LEU A 435 -42.75 -43.29 -66.97
N PRO A 436 -42.34 -43.15 -68.24
CA PRO A 436 -41.31 -42.22 -68.73
C PRO A 436 -41.75 -40.74 -68.69
N LYS A 437 -40.79 -39.83 -68.45
CA LYS A 437 -41.03 -38.37 -68.36
C LYS A 437 -41.45 -37.74 -69.69
N ILE A 438 -41.13 -38.41 -70.81
CA ILE A 438 -41.41 -37.94 -72.17
C ILE A 438 -42.54 -38.79 -72.76
N LEU A 439 -43.65 -38.14 -73.09
CA LEU A 439 -44.79 -38.76 -73.78
C LEU A 439 -44.47 -38.91 -75.28
N LYS A 440 -44.80 -40.05 -75.90
CA LYS A 440 -44.31 -40.44 -77.23
C LYS A 440 -45.21 -39.97 -78.39
N CYS A 441 -45.66 -38.71 -78.39
CA CYS A 441 -46.30 -38.09 -79.56
C CYS A 441 -45.39 -36.95 -80.08
N PHE A 442 -44.87 -37.02 -81.31
CA PHE A 442 -43.83 -36.07 -81.80
C PHE A 442 -44.40 -34.76 -82.38
N ASN A 443 -43.81 -33.58 -82.02
CA ASN A 443 -43.93 -32.24 -82.67
C ASN A 443 -42.78 -31.25 -82.24
N GLY A 444 -42.58 -30.12 -82.98
CA GLY A 444 -41.41 -29.18 -82.99
C GLY A 444 -41.10 -28.26 -81.76
N CYS A 445 -40.18 -27.28 -81.87
CA CYS A 445 -39.59 -26.51 -80.74
C CYS A 445 -40.16 -25.09 -80.55
N ARG A 446 -40.45 -24.69 -79.30
CA ARG A 446 -40.91 -23.33 -78.92
C ARG A 446 -39.85 -22.65 -78.04
N VAL A 447 -39.49 -21.40 -78.33
CA VAL A 447 -38.41 -20.67 -77.63
C VAL A 447 -38.92 -19.41 -76.92
N LYS A 448 -38.43 -19.17 -75.70
CA LYS A 448 -38.58 -17.93 -74.91
C LYS A 448 -37.37 -17.82 -73.96
N ASN A 449 -36.65 -16.70 -73.98
CA ASN A 449 -35.61 -16.38 -72.98
C ASN A 449 -35.53 -14.85 -72.81
N GLU A 450 -35.32 -14.36 -71.58
CA GLU A 450 -35.43 -12.93 -71.24
C GLU A 450 -34.15 -12.13 -71.57
N HIS A 451 -33.00 -12.80 -71.70
CA HIS A 451 -31.70 -12.18 -71.99
C HIS A 451 -31.25 -12.31 -73.45
N VAL A 452 -31.99 -13.05 -74.27
CA VAL A 452 -31.66 -13.34 -75.67
C VAL A 452 -32.89 -13.12 -76.56
N ILE A 453 -32.75 -12.29 -77.58
CA ILE A 453 -33.83 -11.95 -78.51
C ILE A 453 -33.78 -12.91 -79.70
N TYR A 454 -34.75 -13.83 -79.78
CA TYR A 454 -34.90 -14.77 -80.91
C TYR A 454 -35.75 -14.17 -82.04
N SER A 455 -35.46 -14.54 -83.29
CA SER A 455 -36.20 -14.03 -84.45
C SER A 455 -37.59 -14.65 -84.65
N LYS A 456 -37.88 -15.82 -84.05
CA LYS A 456 -39.20 -16.49 -84.06
C LYS A 456 -39.48 -17.13 -82.70
N THR A 457 -40.75 -17.28 -82.34
CA THR A 457 -41.18 -17.95 -81.11
C THR A 457 -41.36 -19.47 -81.26
N PHE A 458 -41.35 -20.00 -82.49
CA PHE A 458 -41.53 -21.41 -82.82
C PHE A 458 -40.70 -21.79 -84.05
N TYR A 459 -40.03 -22.95 -83.99
CA TYR A 459 -39.17 -23.50 -85.04
C TYR A 459 -39.56 -24.96 -85.33
N ARG A 460 -39.67 -25.30 -86.61
CA ARG A 460 -39.92 -26.67 -87.08
C ARG A 460 -38.68 -27.54 -86.87
N HIS A 461 -38.87 -28.87 -86.86
CA HIS A 461 -37.76 -29.80 -86.79
C HIS A 461 -36.78 -29.57 -87.97
N LYS A 462 -35.48 -29.47 -87.66
CA LYS A 462 -34.33 -29.13 -88.52
C LYS A 462 -34.23 -27.66 -88.96
N GLU A 463 -35.13 -26.78 -88.51
CA GLU A 463 -35.06 -25.35 -88.80
C GLU A 463 -33.94 -24.66 -87.98
N GLN A 464 -33.19 -23.76 -88.62
CA GLN A 464 -32.09 -23.00 -88.00
C GLN A 464 -32.62 -21.82 -87.17
N VAL A 465 -32.10 -21.65 -85.96
CA VAL A 465 -32.53 -20.67 -84.97
C VAL A 465 -31.58 -19.47 -84.97
N HIS A 466 -32.13 -18.27 -85.17
CA HIS A 466 -31.39 -17.01 -85.18
C HIS A 466 -31.69 -16.19 -83.92
N PHE A 467 -30.67 -15.57 -83.32
CA PHE A 467 -30.79 -14.79 -82.08
C PHE A 467 -29.80 -13.61 -82.00
N THR A 468 -30.10 -12.65 -81.12
CA THR A 468 -29.23 -11.50 -80.77
C THR A 468 -29.18 -11.30 -79.24
N CYS A 469 -28.08 -10.74 -78.72
CA CYS A 469 -27.91 -10.41 -77.29
C CYS A 469 -28.42 -8.99 -77.00
N ASN A 470 -29.04 -8.78 -75.83
CA ASN A 470 -29.59 -7.48 -75.43
C ASN A 470 -28.56 -6.63 -74.65
N ASN A 471 -28.68 -5.29 -74.71
CA ASN A 471 -27.94 -4.22 -73.99
C ASN A 471 -26.55 -4.58 -73.37
N ASN A 472 -25.48 -4.01 -73.96
CA ASN A 472 -24.10 -4.00 -73.44
C ASN A 472 -23.42 -5.38 -73.25
N SER A 473 -23.80 -6.38 -74.07
CA SER A 473 -23.15 -7.70 -74.10
C SER A 473 -22.85 -8.14 -75.55
N LEU A 474 -21.70 -8.77 -75.80
CA LEU A 474 -21.32 -9.32 -77.12
C LEU A 474 -21.61 -10.83 -77.23
N PRO A 475 -22.12 -11.34 -78.37
CA PRO A 475 -22.29 -12.77 -78.61
C PRO A 475 -20.95 -13.46 -78.86
N LEU A 476 -20.72 -14.59 -78.20
CA LEU A 476 -19.50 -15.40 -78.41
C LEU A 476 -19.61 -16.14 -79.76
N LEU A 477 -19.00 -15.61 -80.82
CA LEU A 477 -18.99 -16.23 -82.16
C LEU A 477 -18.10 -17.49 -82.17
N ASN A 478 -18.65 -18.61 -81.73
CA ASN A 478 -18.19 -19.92 -82.19
C ASN A 478 -19.02 -20.26 -83.43
N ASN A 479 -18.37 -20.51 -84.57
CA ASN A 479 -18.92 -20.67 -85.93
C ASN A 479 -19.90 -21.85 -86.14
N GLU A 480 -20.81 -22.12 -85.21
CA GLU A 480 -21.77 -23.23 -85.28
C GLU A 480 -23.23 -22.74 -85.19
N THR A 481 -24.06 -23.19 -86.14
CA THR A 481 -25.46 -22.80 -86.28
C THR A 481 -26.38 -23.62 -85.33
N ILE A 482 -27.31 -22.95 -84.63
CA ILE A 482 -28.27 -23.60 -83.73
C ILE A 482 -29.48 -24.12 -84.53
N HIS A 483 -29.94 -25.35 -84.31
CA HIS A 483 -31.11 -25.96 -84.99
C HIS A 483 -32.13 -26.52 -83.98
N CYS A 484 -33.41 -26.57 -84.36
CA CYS A 484 -34.45 -27.28 -83.60
C CYS A 484 -34.46 -28.79 -83.91
N ILE A 485 -34.12 -29.65 -82.94
CA ILE A 485 -34.07 -31.10 -83.12
C ILE A 485 -34.98 -31.77 -82.08
N ASN A 486 -36.04 -32.45 -82.54
CA ASN A 486 -36.96 -33.22 -81.70
C ASN A 486 -37.48 -32.50 -80.45
N GLY A 487 -37.84 -31.21 -80.59
CA GLY A 487 -38.46 -30.42 -79.53
C GLY A 487 -37.49 -29.59 -78.67
N THR A 488 -36.17 -29.67 -78.90
CA THR A 488 -35.14 -28.89 -78.20
C THR A 488 -34.15 -28.22 -79.15
N LEU A 489 -33.54 -27.09 -78.74
CA LEU A 489 -32.44 -26.45 -79.49
C LEU A 489 -31.17 -27.29 -79.40
N SER A 490 -30.39 -27.34 -80.48
CA SER A 490 -29.12 -28.09 -80.55
C SER A 490 -28.06 -27.56 -79.57
N LYS A 491 -28.06 -26.25 -79.27
CA LYS A 491 -27.22 -25.57 -78.28
C LYS A 491 -27.95 -24.35 -77.69
N GLN A 492 -27.53 -23.87 -76.51
CA GLN A 492 -28.03 -22.62 -75.93
C GLN A 492 -27.12 -21.41 -76.26
N PRO A 493 -27.68 -20.22 -76.52
CA PRO A 493 -26.92 -18.98 -76.79
C PRO A 493 -26.25 -18.38 -75.54
N VAL A 494 -25.03 -17.83 -75.68
CA VAL A 494 -24.19 -17.26 -74.58
C VAL A 494 -23.74 -15.82 -74.92
N CYS A 495 -23.86 -14.88 -73.96
CA CYS A 495 -23.45 -13.46 -74.09
C CYS A 495 -22.48 -13.07 -72.93
N HIS A 496 -21.48 -12.19 -73.16
CA HIS A 496 -20.51 -11.75 -72.13
C HIS A 496 -20.52 -10.22 -71.88
N GLN A 497 -20.21 -9.77 -70.65
CA GLN A 497 -20.20 -8.35 -70.19
C GLN A 497 -18.78 -7.75 -70.18
N ILE A 498 -18.65 -6.43 -70.41
CA ILE A 498 -17.37 -5.67 -70.43
C ILE A 498 -16.96 -5.27 -68.99
N PRO A 499 -15.69 -5.43 -68.56
CA PRO A 499 -15.26 -5.10 -67.19
C PRO A 499 -15.14 -3.58 -66.91
N ILE A 500 -15.49 -3.18 -65.69
CA ILE A 500 -15.37 -1.82 -65.14
C ILE A 500 -14.04 -1.72 -64.37
N MET A 501 -13.30 -0.61 -64.51
CA MET A 501 -11.93 -0.42 -63.95
C MET A 501 -11.82 0.89 -63.15
N CYS A 502 -11.01 0.94 -62.09
CA CYS A 502 -10.67 2.18 -61.37
C CYS A 502 -9.30 2.75 -61.80
N THR A 503 -9.14 4.08 -61.81
CA THR A 503 -7.86 4.77 -62.06
C THR A 503 -7.26 5.38 -60.79
N VAL A 504 -5.94 5.28 -60.64
CA VAL A 504 -5.19 5.94 -59.56
C VAL A 504 -4.86 7.39 -59.98
N PRO A 505 -5.47 8.43 -59.38
CA PRO A 505 -5.33 9.81 -59.85
C PRO A 505 -3.89 10.34 -59.71
N HIS A 506 -3.40 11.04 -60.74
CA HIS A 506 -2.04 11.61 -60.77
C HIS A 506 -1.74 12.63 -59.64
N THR A 507 -2.76 13.15 -58.98
CA THR A 507 -2.66 14.12 -57.88
C THR A 507 -2.23 13.49 -56.53
N LEU A 508 -1.93 12.19 -56.50
CA LEU A 508 -1.52 11.46 -55.30
C LEU A 508 -0.10 11.80 -54.79
N PHE A 509 0.67 12.62 -55.51
CA PHE A 509 1.96 13.18 -55.05
C PHE A 509 1.80 14.52 -54.32
N LEU A 510 0.80 14.64 -53.45
CA LEU A 510 0.80 15.69 -52.45
C LEU A 510 1.81 15.29 -51.36
N ARG A 511 2.77 16.19 -51.10
CA ARG A 511 3.89 16.06 -50.16
C ARG A 511 3.49 15.21 -48.95
N ASN A 512 4.32 14.25 -48.56
CA ASN A 512 4.25 13.44 -47.33
C ASN A 512 3.80 11.97 -47.47
N ILE A 513 3.70 11.41 -48.70
CA ILE A 513 3.52 9.96 -48.98
C ILE A 513 4.83 9.37 -49.53
N VAL A 514 5.22 8.17 -49.06
CA VAL A 514 6.38 7.39 -49.53
C VAL A 514 5.90 5.98 -49.87
N ASN A 515 6.35 5.38 -50.97
CA ASN A 515 6.04 4.00 -51.38
C ASN A 515 4.54 3.66 -51.53
N THR A 516 4.04 3.72 -52.76
CA THR A 516 2.76 3.11 -53.15
C THR A 516 3.01 1.74 -53.77
N THR A 517 2.14 0.76 -53.51
CA THR A 517 2.26 -0.58 -54.14
C THR A 517 1.99 -0.55 -55.65
N ILE A 518 1.36 0.52 -56.15
CA ILE A 518 1.04 0.70 -57.56
C ILE A 518 1.46 2.12 -58.01
N PRO A 519 2.09 2.30 -59.19
CA PRO A 519 2.45 3.61 -59.75
C PRO A 519 1.23 4.52 -60.01
N SER A 520 1.43 5.84 -60.10
CA SER A 520 0.36 6.78 -60.48
C SER A 520 -0.16 6.53 -61.90
N GLY A 521 -1.48 6.58 -62.11
CA GLY A 521 -2.09 6.44 -63.44
C GLY A 521 -2.43 5.00 -63.87
N THR A 522 -2.14 4.00 -63.05
CA THR A 522 -2.51 2.60 -63.33
C THR A 522 -4.00 2.31 -63.16
N LEU A 523 -4.51 1.42 -64.01
CA LEU A 523 -5.84 0.83 -63.94
C LEU A 523 -5.80 -0.48 -63.14
N PHE A 524 -6.76 -0.71 -62.25
CA PHE A 524 -6.87 -1.94 -61.46
C PHE A 524 -8.34 -2.36 -61.27
N GLU A 525 -8.56 -3.67 -61.09
CA GLU A 525 -9.88 -4.33 -61.18
C GLU A 525 -10.76 -4.11 -59.94
N ILE A 526 -12.08 -4.23 -60.07
CA ILE A 526 -13.04 -4.13 -58.95
C ILE A 526 -12.72 -5.17 -57.87
N GLY A 527 -12.75 -4.74 -56.60
CA GLY A 527 -12.45 -5.58 -55.44
C GLY A 527 -10.95 -5.76 -55.15
N THR A 528 -10.07 -5.16 -55.98
CA THR A 528 -8.64 -5.09 -55.67
C THR A 528 -8.31 -3.84 -54.87
N SER A 529 -7.28 -3.91 -54.03
CA SER A 529 -6.87 -2.83 -53.14
C SER A 529 -5.37 -2.58 -53.19
N PHE A 530 -4.97 -1.34 -52.91
CA PHE A 530 -3.57 -0.93 -52.84
C PHE A 530 -3.27 -0.21 -51.53
N SER A 531 -2.01 -0.26 -51.08
CA SER A 531 -1.58 0.40 -49.84
C SER A 531 -0.55 1.51 -50.10
N TYR A 532 -0.49 2.47 -49.18
CA TYR A 532 0.44 3.59 -49.21
C TYR A 532 1.06 3.82 -47.82
N THR A 533 2.28 4.33 -47.76
CA THR A 533 2.91 4.74 -46.49
C THR A 533 3.15 6.25 -46.43
N CYS A 534 3.11 6.85 -45.23
CA CYS A 534 3.40 8.26 -45.04
C CYS A 534 4.89 8.48 -44.71
N ILE A 535 5.40 9.69 -44.95
CA ILE A 535 6.73 10.08 -44.46
C ILE A 535 6.78 9.98 -42.93
N GLN A 536 8.01 9.94 -42.38
CA GLN A 536 8.24 9.99 -40.95
C GLN A 536 7.45 11.17 -40.33
N ASP A 537 6.78 10.89 -39.21
CA ASP A 537 5.95 11.82 -38.44
C ASP A 537 4.56 12.19 -39.01
N HIS A 538 4.10 11.49 -40.04
CA HIS A 538 2.73 11.60 -40.57
C HIS A 538 1.99 10.25 -40.54
N GLN A 539 0.66 10.29 -40.48
CA GLN A 539 -0.23 9.12 -40.43
C GLN A 539 -1.36 9.25 -41.46
N PRO A 540 -1.94 8.14 -41.95
CA PRO A 540 -3.08 8.18 -42.86
C PRO A 540 -4.31 8.78 -42.18
N ILE A 541 -5.06 9.61 -42.90
CA ILE A 541 -6.27 10.29 -42.37
C ILE A 541 -7.37 9.32 -41.95
N ASN A 542 -7.48 8.21 -42.68
CA ASN A 542 -8.37 7.10 -42.36
C ASN A 542 -7.50 6.01 -41.73
N SER A 543 -8.00 5.37 -40.68
CA SER A 543 -7.29 4.29 -39.96
C SER A 543 -6.84 3.12 -40.87
N SER A 544 -7.32 3.06 -42.12
CA SER A 544 -6.85 2.17 -43.18
C SER A 544 -5.93 2.89 -44.17
N ALA A 545 -4.67 2.45 -44.23
CA ALA A 545 -3.71 2.77 -45.29
C ALA A 545 -3.97 2.00 -46.60
N ILE A 546 -5.17 1.42 -46.75
CA ILE A 546 -5.58 0.54 -47.85
C ILE A 546 -6.75 1.22 -48.57
N VAL A 547 -6.65 1.37 -49.89
CA VAL A 547 -7.69 1.94 -50.75
C VAL A 547 -8.20 0.85 -51.69
N GLU A 548 -9.53 0.68 -51.77
CA GLU A 548 -10.19 -0.36 -52.57
C GLU A 548 -10.91 0.23 -53.79
N CYS A 549 -10.94 -0.50 -54.90
CA CYS A 549 -11.76 -0.17 -56.07
C CYS A 549 -13.19 -0.72 -55.88
N LEU A 550 -14.16 0.17 -55.67
CA LEU A 550 -15.55 -0.17 -55.43
C LEU A 550 -16.29 -0.54 -56.73
N GLU A 551 -17.41 -1.26 -56.60
CA GLU A 551 -18.25 -1.73 -57.72
C GLU A 551 -18.75 -0.60 -58.65
N ASN A 552 -18.76 0.66 -58.17
CA ASN A 552 -19.14 1.84 -58.93
C ASN A 552 -17.99 2.50 -59.72
N GLY A 553 -16.80 1.88 -59.76
CA GLY A 553 -15.62 2.41 -60.44
C GLY A 553 -14.93 3.58 -59.72
N LYS A 554 -15.26 3.84 -58.45
CA LYS A 554 -14.61 4.85 -57.59
C LYS A 554 -13.75 4.20 -56.51
N LEU A 555 -12.75 4.94 -56.05
CA LEU A 555 -11.92 4.56 -54.90
C LEU A 555 -12.72 4.68 -53.60
N SER A 556 -12.43 3.79 -52.63
CA SER A 556 -13.02 3.83 -51.28
C SER A 556 -12.80 5.17 -50.57
N HIS A 557 -11.60 5.73 -50.70
CA HIS A 557 -11.20 7.05 -50.20
C HIS A 557 -9.91 7.53 -50.86
N HIS A 558 -9.60 8.82 -50.74
CA HIS A 558 -8.33 9.38 -51.21
C HIS A 558 -7.21 9.08 -50.20
N ALA A 559 -6.03 8.68 -50.69
CA ALA A 559 -4.85 8.51 -49.86
C ALA A 559 -4.30 9.89 -49.45
N GLN A 560 -4.27 10.17 -48.15
CA GLN A 560 -3.83 11.45 -47.60
C GLN A 560 -3.14 11.23 -46.26
N CYS A 561 -2.00 11.91 -46.06
CA CYS A 561 -1.23 11.88 -44.82
C CYS A 561 -1.41 13.18 -44.05
N ILE A 562 -1.74 13.07 -42.76
CA ILE A 562 -1.83 14.19 -41.81
C ILE A 562 -0.72 14.08 -40.76
N PRO A 563 -0.29 15.17 -40.11
CA PRO A 563 0.67 15.09 -39.02
C PRO A 563 0.22 14.09 -37.94
N SER A 564 1.16 13.28 -37.46
CA SER A 564 0.85 12.21 -36.51
C SER A 564 0.34 12.77 -35.18
N SER A 565 -0.73 12.15 -34.69
CA SER A 565 -1.17 12.26 -33.30
C SER A 565 -0.07 11.71 -32.38
N CYS A 566 0.03 12.25 -31.17
CA CYS A 566 0.99 11.76 -30.20
C CYS A 566 0.67 10.31 -29.81
N LYS A 567 1.70 9.45 -29.89
CA LYS A 567 1.56 8.00 -29.66
C LYS A 567 1.10 7.66 -28.24
N GLU A 568 1.46 8.53 -27.29
CA GLU A 568 1.16 8.37 -25.87
C GLU A 568 0.40 9.59 -25.35
N HIS A 569 -0.32 9.38 -24.24
CA HIS A 569 -0.88 10.48 -23.46
C HIS A 569 0.24 11.39 -22.93
N PRO A 570 -0.03 12.69 -22.76
CA PRO A 570 0.98 13.61 -22.28
C PRO A 570 1.49 13.18 -20.89
N PRO A 571 2.81 13.22 -20.63
CA PRO A 571 3.41 12.71 -19.42
C PRO A 571 2.77 13.29 -18.15
N THR A 572 2.70 12.50 -17.08
CA THR A 572 2.27 12.96 -15.76
C THR A 572 3.44 13.56 -14.98
N ILE A 573 3.15 14.46 -14.05
CA ILE A 573 4.15 15.07 -13.16
C ILE A 573 3.87 14.69 -11.70
N PRO A 574 4.91 14.56 -10.87
CA PRO A 574 4.74 14.34 -9.43
C PRO A 574 3.94 15.50 -8.78
N ASN A 575 3.06 15.17 -7.84
CA ASN A 575 2.26 16.14 -7.09
C ASN A 575 1.39 17.06 -7.96
N GLY A 576 1.00 16.61 -9.16
CA GLY A 576 0.12 17.33 -10.05
C GLY A 576 -0.62 16.41 -11.01
N ARG A 577 -1.50 17.00 -11.80
CA ARG A 577 -2.28 16.33 -12.83
C ARG A 577 -2.11 17.01 -14.18
N THR A 578 -2.12 16.20 -15.22
CA THR A 578 -2.08 16.63 -16.62
C THR A 578 -3.50 16.78 -17.15
N ILE A 579 -3.80 17.90 -17.81
CA ILE A 579 -5.11 18.24 -18.35
C ILE A 579 -4.96 18.44 -19.86
N PHE A 580 -5.56 17.57 -20.66
CA PHE A 580 -5.55 17.63 -22.13
C PHE A 580 -6.92 17.18 -22.66
N ARG A 581 -7.25 17.57 -23.90
CA ARG A 581 -8.54 17.23 -24.54
C ARG A 581 -8.43 16.15 -25.62
N SER A 582 -7.26 16.04 -26.25
CA SER A 582 -6.98 15.12 -27.36
C SER A 582 -5.46 14.92 -27.47
N THR A 583 -5.05 13.87 -28.17
CA THR A 583 -3.66 13.59 -28.58
C THR A 583 -3.38 13.97 -30.04
N ALA A 584 -4.34 14.61 -30.72
CA ALA A 584 -4.16 15.10 -32.08
C ALA A 584 -3.02 16.13 -32.17
N HIS A 585 -2.42 16.25 -33.34
CA HIS A 585 -1.45 17.31 -33.64
C HIS A 585 -1.96 18.71 -33.20
N ASP A 586 -1.07 19.54 -32.69
CA ASP A 586 -1.32 20.85 -32.06
C ASP A 586 -2.20 20.85 -30.80
N SER A 587 -2.62 19.69 -30.31
CA SER A 587 -3.30 19.60 -29.02
C SER A 587 -2.38 20.04 -27.89
N GLN A 588 -2.94 20.74 -26.92
CA GLN A 588 -2.21 21.29 -25.80
C GLN A 588 -2.54 20.56 -24.51
N ALA A 589 -1.51 20.16 -23.77
CA ALA A 589 -1.64 19.64 -22.41
C ALA A 589 -1.17 20.70 -21.41
N ARG A 590 -1.94 20.92 -20.35
CA ARG A 590 -1.61 21.86 -19.27
C ARG A 590 -1.48 21.12 -17.95
N TYR A 591 -0.62 21.62 -17.09
CA TYR A 591 -0.39 21.03 -15.78
C TYR A 591 -1.07 21.80 -14.66
N ARG A 592 -1.56 21.07 -13.65
CA ARG A 592 -2.10 21.66 -12.41
C ARG A 592 -1.58 20.87 -11.22
N CYS A 593 -0.94 21.55 -10.27
CA CYS A 593 -0.48 20.91 -9.04
C CYS A 593 -1.64 20.53 -8.11
N PHE A 594 -1.43 19.51 -7.29
CA PHE A 594 -2.33 19.15 -6.20
C PHE A 594 -2.28 20.20 -5.08
N PRO A 595 -3.30 20.25 -4.19
CA PRO A 595 -3.30 21.18 -3.07
C PRO A 595 -2.00 21.12 -2.26
N GLY A 596 -1.45 22.29 -1.93
CA GLY A 596 -0.17 22.40 -1.22
C GLY A 596 1.09 22.42 -2.10
N TYR A 597 0.93 22.44 -3.42
CA TYR A 597 2.04 22.54 -4.38
C TYR A 597 1.78 23.63 -5.42
N LYS A 598 2.84 24.28 -5.93
CA LYS A 598 2.79 25.31 -6.98
C LYS A 598 3.75 25.00 -8.13
N LEU A 599 3.40 25.41 -9.34
CA LEU A 599 4.26 25.25 -10.52
C LEU A 599 5.53 26.12 -10.40
N GLU A 600 6.67 25.52 -10.71
CA GLU A 600 7.94 26.22 -10.98
C GLU A 600 7.78 27.06 -12.27
N TYR A 601 8.11 28.36 -12.21
CA TYR A 601 7.87 29.43 -13.21
C TYR A 601 7.29 29.06 -14.61
N ASN A 602 6.22 29.76 -14.98
CA ASN A 602 5.14 29.42 -15.94
C ASN A 602 5.45 29.12 -17.42
N ASN A 603 6.69 29.09 -17.90
CA ASN A 603 6.95 28.95 -19.36
C ASN A 603 6.87 27.49 -19.88
N LEU A 604 6.99 26.49 -19.00
CA LEU A 604 6.98 25.04 -19.35
C LEU A 604 5.71 24.32 -18.91
N ALA A 605 4.71 25.05 -18.39
CA ALA A 605 3.45 24.47 -17.90
C ALA A 605 2.53 23.91 -19.00
N LYS A 606 2.97 23.99 -20.26
CA LYS A 606 2.19 23.67 -21.45
C LYS A 606 3.02 22.84 -22.42
N LEU A 607 2.55 21.63 -22.71
CA LEU A 607 3.03 20.82 -23.82
C LEU A 607 2.14 21.00 -25.03
N THR A 608 2.73 20.92 -26.22
CA THR A 608 2.03 20.88 -27.49
C THR A 608 2.41 19.60 -28.21
N CYS A 609 1.43 18.86 -28.70
CA CYS A 609 1.67 17.69 -29.53
C CYS A 609 2.15 18.14 -30.91
N GLN A 610 3.40 17.84 -31.25
CA GLN A 610 3.99 18.16 -32.55
C GLN A 610 4.57 16.89 -33.14
N TYR A 611 4.13 16.53 -34.35
CA TYR A 611 4.73 15.44 -35.13
C TYR A 611 4.87 14.12 -34.34
N GLY A 612 3.81 13.70 -33.64
CA GLY A 612 3.77 12.46 -32.87
C GLY A 612 4.43 12.48 -31.49
N SER A 613 4.99 13.62 -31.05
CA SER A 613 5.66 13.78 -29.74
C SER A 613 5.18 15.03 -28.98
N TRP A 614 5.12 14.95 -27.65
CA TRP A 614 4.81 16.11 -26.81
C TRP A 614 6.05 16.96 -26.56
N LEU A 615 5.98 18.26 -26.88
CA LEU A 615 7.07 19.22 -26.73
C LEU A 615 6.66 20.44 -25.88
N PRO A 616 7.58 21.04 -25.10
CA PRO A 616 8.99 20.64 -24.90
C PRO A 616 9.13 19.34 -24.08
N LYS A 617 10.23 18.59 -24.23
CA LYS A 617 10.43 17.34 -23.46
C LYS A 617 10.66 17.56 -21.96
N GLU A 618 11.02 18.78 -21.57
CA GLU A 618 11.20 19.17 -20.17
C GLU A 618 9.86 19.40 -19.48
N LEU A 619 9.64 18.71 -18.36
CA LEU A 619 8.38 18.76 -17.62
C LEU A 619 8.47 19.75 -16.45
N PRO A 620 7.38 20.51 -16.18
CA PRO A 620 7.32 21.45 -15.05
C PRO A 620 7.24 20.71 -13.72
N ARG A 621 7.81 21.29 -12.66
CA ARG A 621 7.79 20.70 -11.31
C ARG A 621 6.75 21.39 -10.43
N CYS A 622 6.06 20.57 -9.64
CA CYS A 622 5.19 21.04 -8.57
C CYS A 622 5.99 21.12 -7.27
N LEU A 623 6.36 22.33 -6.87
CA LEU A 623 7.13 22.60 -5.67
C LEU A 623 6.19 22.77 -4.47
N PRO A 624 6.53 22.20 -3.29
CA PRO A 624 5.73 22.35 -2.10
C PRO A 624 5.60 23.82 -1.70
N VAL A 625 4.39 24.19 -1.27
CA VAL A 625 4.08 25.51 -0.73
C VAL A 625 3.98 25.40 0.78
N PHE A 626 4.73 26.26 1.46
CA PHE A 626 4.79 26.29 2.91
C PHE A 626 4.26 27.60 3.44
N CYS A 627 3.62 27.56 4.60
CA CYS A 627 3.34 28.76 5.38
C CYS A 627 4.58 29.16 6.16
N ALA A 628 4.84 30.46 6.20
CA ALA A 628 5.94 31.04 6.94
C ALA A 628 5.83 30.69 8.44
N ASN A 629 6.97 30.55 9.11
CA ASN A 629 7.01 30.34 10.55
C ASN A 629 6.21 31.47 11.26
N PRO A 630 5.21 31.15 12.09
CA PRO A 630 4.38 32.14 12.78
C PRO A 630 5.16 32.98 13.80
N GLY A 631 6.37 32.59 14.19
CA GLY A 631 7.18 33.25 15.22
C GLY A 631 6.73 32.91 16.65
N PRO A 632 7.45 33.36 17.70
CA PRO A 632 7.12 33.05 19.09
C PRO A 632 5.85 33.77 19.56
N LEU A 633 5.02 33.10 20.35
CA LEU A 633 3.89 33.71 21.07
C LEU A 633 4.41 34.25 22.40
N LEU A 634 4.20 35.54 22.69
CA LEU A 634 4.58 36.11 23.98
C LEU A 634 3.60 35.65 25.06
N HIS A 635 4.12 35.20 26.20
CA HIS A 635 3.33 34.65 27.32
C HIS A 635 2.45 33.45 26.92
N GLY A 636 2.97 32.57 26.07
CA GLY A 636 2.28 31.36 25.66
C GLY A 636 3.10 30.43 24.78
N GLN A 637 2.52 29.27 24.45
CA GLN A 637 3.10 28.22 23.63
C GLN A 637 2.30 27.97 22.36
N ILE A 638 2.96 27.43 21.33
CA ILE A 638 2.36 27.07 20.05
C ILE A 638 2.49 25.55 19.89
N TYR A 639 1.44 24.88 19.45
CA TYR A 639 1.43 23.44 19.21
C TYR A 639 1.09 23.12 17.75
N VAL A 640 1.72 22.11 17.16
CA VAL A 640 1.28 21.49 15.90
C VAL A 640 0.28 20.38 16.21
N VAL A 641 -0.85 20.42 15.53
CA VAL A 641 -1.86 19.38 15.59
C VAL A 641 -1.58 18.35 14.49
N LEU A 642 -1.25 17.13 14.89
CA LEU A 642 -1.12 15.99 14.00
C LEU A 642 -2.45 15.22 14.02
N LYS A 643 -3.28 15.41 12.98
CA LYS A 643 -4.44 14.55 12.71
C LYS A 643 -3.99 13.42 11.78
N ASP A 644 -3.91 12.21 12.32
CA ASP A 644 -3.80 10.99 11.50
C ASP A 644 -4.97 10.07 11.85
N GLU A 645 -6.00 10.10 11.00
CA GLU A 645 -7.24 9.34 11.16
C GLU A 645 -7.03 7.83 11.17
N ARG A 646 -5.83 7.35 10.80
CA ARG A 646 -5.48 5.92 10.85
C ARG A 646 -4.85 5.48 12.17
N ILE A 647 -4.38 6.41 13.00
CA ILE A 647 -3.57 6.10 14.19
C ILE A 647 -4.31 6.42 15.50
N SER A 648 -5.14 7.46 15.54
CA SER A 648 -5.93 7.79 16.74
C SER A 648 -7.10 8.74 16.40
N PRO A 649 -8.29 8.54 16.98
CA PRO A 649 -9.39 9.50 16.87
C PRO A 649 -9.13 10.81 17.63
N VAL A 650 -8.09 10.86 18.47
CA VAL A 650 -7.70 12.04 19.25
C VAL A 650 -6.50 12.74 18.59
N PRO A 651 -6.59 14.05 18.26
CA PRO A 651 -5.48 14.78 17.65
C PRO A 651 -4.28 14.85 18.59
N ILE A 652 -3.11 14.44 18.10
CA ILE A 652 -1.86 14.48 18.86
C ILE A 652 -1.28 15.89 18.75
N ARG A 653 -1.13 16.58 19.89
CA ARG A 653 -0.47 17.88 19.99
C ARG A 653 1.03 17.69 20.24
N ARG A 654 1.86 18.40 19.49
CA ARG A 654 3.32 18.50 19.73
C ARG A 654 3.73 19.94 19.77
N GLU A 655 4.63 20.30 20.69
CA GLU A 655 5.15 21.66 20.79
C GLU A 655 5.81 22.11 19.48
N PHE A 656 5.42 23.28 18.97
CA PHE A 656 5.95 23.86 17.75
C PHE A 656 7.30 24.50 18.04
N ARG A 657 8.37 23.85 17.58
CA ARG A 657 9.73 24.31 17.82
C ARG A 657 10.13 25.40 16.83
N SER A 658 10.80 26.43 17.33
CA SER A 658 11.18 27.64 16.56
C SER A 658 12.05 27.38 15.33
N TYR A 659 12.78 26.27 15.29
CA TYR A 659 13.61 25.89 14.15
C TYR A 659 12.83 25.26 12.99
N ILE A 660 11.53 24.98 13.13
CA ILE A 660 10.70 24.47 12.04
C ILE A 660 10.49 25.63 11.05
N PRO A 661 11.14 25.59 9.87
CA PRO A 661 11.22 26.78 9.03
C PRO A 661 9.91 27.04 8.28
N ASN A 662 9.11 25.99 8.06
CA ASN A 662 8.06 25.96 7.05
C ASN A 662 6.98 24.94 7.44
N VAL A 663 5.71 25.37 7.52
CA VAL A 663 4.58 24.48 7.82
C VAL A 663 3.90 24.05 6.53
N HIS A 664 3.73 22.73 6.34
CA HIS A 664 3.08 22.17 5.16
C HIS A 664 1.58 22.52 5.10
N HIS A 665 1.07 22.65 3.87
CA HIS A 665 -0.36 22.78 3.61
C HIS A 665 -1.21 21.71 4.32
N GLY A 666 -2.33 22.12 4.90
CA GLY A 666 -3.27 21.26 5.63
C GLY A 666 -2.91 21.00 7.09
N ARG A 667 -1.74 21.44 7.56
CA ARG A 667 -1.36 21.38 8.98
C ARG A 667 -1.99 22.54 9.75
N THR A 668 -2.46 22.24 10.96
CA THR A 668 -2.99 23.21 11.90
C THR A 668 -2.02 23.41 13.06
N ILE A 669 -1.82 24.66 13.45
CA ILE A 669 -1.16 25.03 14.70
C ILE A 669 -2.21 25.59 15.66
N GLU A 670 -2.02 25.38 16.96
CA GLU A 670 -2.86 25.87 18.04
C GLU A 670 -2.03 26.70 19.01
N PHE A 671 -2.69 27.62 19.72
CA PHE A 671 -2.05 28.57 20.63
C PHE A 671 -2.61 28.39 22.04
N GLU A 672 -1.74 28.46 23.03
CA GLU A 672 -2.09 28.36 24.44
C GLU A 672 -1.32 29.42 25.21
N CYS A 673 -1.96 30.10 26.16
CA CYS A 673 -1.31 31.14 26.96
C CYS A 673 -0.78 30.56 28.28
N ASP A 674 0.26 31.18 28.81
CA ASP A 674 0.80 30.85 30.13
C ASP A 674 -0.22 31.22 31.23
N LEU A 675 -0.09 30.61 32.41
CA LEU A 675 -0.94 30.88 33.58
C LEU A 675 -1.02 32.39 33.90
N GLY A 676 -2.25 32.93 34.00
CA GLY A 676 -2.53 34.35 34.26
C GLY A 676 -2.75 35.20 33.01
N TYR A 677 -2.68 34.61 31.81
CA TYR A 677 -2.95 35.27 30.54
C TYR A 677 -4.08 34.56 29.77
N VAL A 678 -4.93 35.33 29.10
CA VAL A 678 -6.05 34.84 28.28
C VAL A 678 -5.75 35.05 26.80
N LEU A 679 -6.05 34.03 25.98
CA LEU A 679 -5.87 34.07 24.53
C LEU A 679 -6.95 34.94 23.89
N HIS A 680 -6.54 36.05 23.26
CA HIS A 680 -7.40 36.92 22.50
C HIS A 680 -7.11 36.76 21.00
N GLY A 681 -8.08 36.22 20.27
CA GLY A 681 -7.96 35.91 18.83
C GLY A 681 -8.26 34.44 18.54
N PRO A 682 -7.91 33.95 17.34
CA PRO A 682 -8.20 32.57 16.94
C PRO A 682 -7.34 31.56 17.72
N THR A 683 -7.95 30.46 18.18
CA THR A 683 -7.28 29.40 18.95
C THR A 683 -6.33 28.54 18.13
N GLY A 684 -6.42 28.60 16.80
CA GLY A 684 -5.53 27.90 15.89
C GLY A 684 -5.56 28.46 14.47
N LEU A 685 -4.48 28.20 13.73
CA LEU A 685 -4.30 28.60 12.34
C LEU A 685 -4.01 27.37 11.48
N THR A 686 -4.67 27.25 10.33
CA THR A 686 -4.41 26.18 9.35
C THR A 686 -3.66 26.73 8.16
N CYS A 687 -2.58 26.05 7.75
CA CYS A 687 -1.81 26.44 6.58
C CYS A 687 -2.57 26.08 5.30
N ASN A 688 -3.03 27.08 4.54
CA ASN A 688 -3.72 26.88 3.28
C ASN A 688 -3.01 27.61 2.14
N HIS A 689 -2.45 26.87 1.18
CA HIS A 689 -1.70 27.40 0.03
C HIS A 689 -0.64 28.45 0.38
N GLY A 690 0.08 28.27 1.51
CA GLY A 690 1.15 29.16 1.96
C GLY A 690 0.70 30.37 2.79
N GLN A 691 -0.60 30.49 3.04
CA GLN A 691 -1.17 31.51 3.92
C GLN A 691 -1.79 30.86 5.16
N TRP A 692 -1.63 31.51 6.31
CA TRP A 692 -2.31 31.11 7.54
C TRP A 692 -3.78 31.52 7.46
N MET A 693 -4.68 30.58 7.79
CA MET A 693 -6.12 30.85 7.87
C MET A 693 -6.67 30.47 9.25
N PRO A 694 -7.33 31.40 9.96
CA PRO A 694 -7.48 32.83 9.63
C PRO A 694 -6.13 33.59 9.54
N ALA A 695 -6.10 34.71 8.81
CA ALA A 695 -4.85 35.48 8.64
C ALA A 695 -4.45 36.26 9.91
N GLU A 696 -5.41 36.49 10.81
CA GLU A 696 -5.23 37.17 12.08
C GLU A 696 -4.53 36.26 13.09
N ARG A 697 -3.50 36.79 13.77
CA ARG A 697 -2.71 36.05 14.76
C ARG A 697 -3.17 36.38 16.18
N PRO A 698 -3.32 35.40 17.09
CA PRO A 698 -3.77 35.64 18.45
C PRO A 698 -2.66 36.24 19.35
N ARG A 699 -3.08 36.82 20.48
CA ARG A 699 -2.20 37.39 21.52
C ARG A 699 -2.65 36.98 22.92
N CYS A 700 -1.71 36.80 23.84
CA CYS A 700 -1.98 36.53 25.25
C CYS A 700 -1.98 37.86 26.03
N ILE A 701 -3.06 38.13 26.78
CA ILE A 701 -3.23 39.36 27.57
C ILE A 701 -3.53 39.02 29.03
N ILE A 702 -3.08 39.84 29.98
CA ILE A 702 -3.23 39.59 31.42
C ILE A 702 -4.71 39.62 31.82
N GLU A 703 -5.12 38.62 32.60
CA GLU A 703 -6.46 38.54 33.18
C GLU A 703 -6.57 39.53 34.36
N ASN A 704 -7.11 40.73 34.12
CA ASN A 704 -7.43 41.66 35.20
C ASN A 704 -8.67 41.14 35.96
N HIS A 705 -8.45 40.38 37.02
CA HIS A 705 -9.48 40.13 38.02
C HIS A 705 -9.88 41.46 38.67
N VAL A 706 -10.99 42.05 38.21
CA VAL A 706 -11.71 43.06 38.98
C VAL A 706 -12.34 42.34 40.16
N GLN A 707 -11.81 42.57 41.36
CA GLN A 707 -12.43 42.12 42.62
C GLN A 707 -13.89 42.58 42.67
N PRO A 708 -14.85 41.73 43.05
CA PRO A 708 -16.20 42.20 43.31
C PRO A 708 -16.20 43.10 44.55
N ASN A 709 -16.73 44.31 44.39
CA ASN A 709 -17.01 45.26 45.46
C ASN A 709 -17.77 44.56 46.59
N ILE A 710 -17.13 44.42 47.75
CA ILE A 710 -17.80 44.11 49.00
C ILE A 710 -18.54 45.39 49.42
N ILE A 711 -19.84 45.41 49.16
CA ILE A 711 -20.75 46.43 49.68
C ILE A 711 -21.05 46.08 51.13
N PHE A 712 -20.61 46.93 52.06
CA PHE A 712 -21.13 46.98 53.42
C PHE A 712 -22.52 47.62 53.40
N THR A 713 -23.55 46.90 53.84
CA THR A 713 -24.80 47.50 54.32
C THR A 713 -25.46 46.63 55.37
N GLY A 714 -25.78 47.24 56.53
CA GLY A 714 -26.90 46.88 57.40
C GLY A 714 -26.60 45.95 58.54
#